data_AF-A0A4S4K996-F1
#
_entry.id   AF-A0A4S4K996-F1
#
_cell.length_a   1.000
_cell.length_b   1.000
_cell.length_c   1.000
_cell.angle_alpha   90.00
_cell.angle_beta   90.00
_cell.angle_gamma   90.00
#
_symmetry.space_group_name_H-M   'P 1'
#
loop_
_entity.id
_entity.type
_entity.pdbx_description
1 polymer ?
#
loop_
_entity_poly.entity_id
_entity_poly.type
_entity_poly.pdbx_seq_one_letter_code
_entity_poly.pdbx_strand_id
1 'polypeptide(L)'
;MTAPTFSGQIALGASVPAFTAHAISVSLPTWDDVVGYEEGDKRVLDVMVTGYPRFFIHLSIRKLARICEQKFGMNNEQAMLFPTRKIAQACRSFMVDHSCQPGPPVPVRLVQFFISPEDASASTATGVELHIALFSAEAFPLAKQFWQHSGLGISSRLAEYCLSMLPDDTEAPSPTTTSTRVPAKRTGSNRHYSAKPSLSSPPSSSPLSVLEPPAAEVLSADQAVYLEERYGRNLPLESAANAKRALRRRIAGVLVRDSPSDWSEAGGHEAELGPSTRGVKEVTEDDVYLFPTGMTAIWNAHQLALGVMPLAKSICFGFPYTDTLKILQKWGPGYHFYGHGLDKDIDDLEILLAKEVSSHPDQPPVLALFTEFPSNPLLRCADLSRLRGLADKYNFLIVVDETIGNFVNVEVLPYADVVVSSLSKVFSGDCNAMGGSLVLNPKGRYYTALKQYLVENFEDSFFFEDAIYMERNSRDFRRRIPVIDGNTQAVCALLHSHPETVKEVYYPTYTTPEHYNKCRTSAGGFGGLFSATFHTIEASKAFFDALPFHKGPSLGTNFTLACPYTILGHYLELDWAAGYGVEAGLVRMALKRINKELIDLGRDPPSSCSAGPTGDNMFQWQATIMGPGDSPYAGGVFFLSITFPTDYPFKPPKVSFTTKIYHPNINANGSICLDILRDQWSPALTISKVLLSICSMLTDPNPDDPLVPDIAHLYKTDRARYEATAREWTRKYAM
;
A
#
# COMPACT_ATOMS: atom_id res chain seq x y z
N MET A 1 -26.24 17.86 17.84
CA MET A 1 -25.85 16.59 18.49
C MET A 1 -24.40 16.36 18.14
N THR A 2 -23.51 16.37 19.12
CA THR A 2 -22.07 16.09 18.92
C THR A 2 -21.90 14.62 18.54
N ALA A 3 -21.33 14.37 17.36
CA ALA A 3 -21.00 13.03 16.91
C ALA A 3 -20.07 12.35 17.94
N PRO A 4 -20.24 11.05 18.22
CA PRO A 4 -19.34 10.33 19.11
C PRO A 4 -17.93 10.35 18.52
N THR A 5 -16.96 10.81 19.30
CA THR A 5 -15.53 10.76 18.96
C THR A 5 -15.11 9.29 18.88
N PHE A 6 -14.92 8.79 17.66
CA PHE A 6 -14.39 7.45 17.42
C PHE A 6 -12.94 7.38 17.94
N SER A 7 -12.71 6.55 18.95
CA SER A 7 -11.40 6.34 19.62
C SER A 7 -10.35 5.60 18.77
N GLY A 8 -10.51 5.55 17.44
CA GLY A 8 -9.66 4.79 16.51
C GLY A 8 -9.14 5.56 15.30
N GLN A 9 -9.37 6.87 15.22
CA GLN A 9 -8.89 7.69 14.10
C GLN A 9 -7.39 7.95 14.23
N ILE A 10 -6.61 7.63 13.19
CA ILE A 10 -5.18 7.94 13.15
C ILE A 10 -5.00 9.45 13.14
N ALA A 11 -4.16 9.97 14.03
CA ALA A 11 -3.88 11.40 14.12
C ALA A 11 -3.42 11.99 12.78
N LEU A 12 -3.84 13.22 12.48
CA LEU A 12 -3.42 13.97 11.30
C LEU A 12 -1.89 13.92 11.14
N GLY A 13 -1.42 13.63 9.93
CA GLY A 13 0.01 13.62 9.60
C GLY A 13 0.76 12.34 10.00
N ALA A 14 0.14 11.43 10.75
CA ALA A 14 0.73 10.12 11.08
C ALA A 14 0.66 9.13 9.91
N SER A 15 1.52 8.10 9.93
CA SER A 15 1.54 7.07 8.90
C SER A 15 0.25 6.25 8.84
N VAL A 16 -0.06 5.74 7.65
CA VAL A 16 -1.20 4.85 7.40
C VAL A 16 -0.70 3.54 6.76
N PRO A 17 -0.75 2.40 7.48
CA PRO A 17 -1.17 2.24 8.88
C PRO A 17 -0.24 2.94 9.88
N ALA A 18 -0.75 3.20 11.08
CA ALA A 18 0.02 3.85 12.15
C ALA A 18 1.30 3.05 12.47
N PHE A 19 2.38 3.78 12.77
CA PHE A 19 3.69 3.21 13.13
C PHE A 19 4.34 2.32 12.06
N THR A 20 3.86 2.38 10.81
CA THR A 20 4.47 1.66 9.70
C THR A 20 5.72 2.38 9.20
N ALA A 21 6.88 1.71 9.24
CA ALA A 21 8.12 2.21 8.64
C ALA A 21 7.96 2.29 7.11
N HIS A 22 8.52 3.33 6.49
CA HIS A 22 8.43 3.57 5.05
C HIS A 22 6.99 3.60 4.51
N ALA A 23 6.01 3.96 5.35
CA ALA A 23 4.61 4.03 4.95
C ALA A 23 4.44 4.94 3.72
N ILE A 24 3.69 4.47 2.74
CA ILE A 24 3.44 5.19 1.48
C ILE A 24 2.14 6.01 1.53
N SER A 25 1.54 6.18 2.71
CA SER A 25 0.34 6.96 2.95
C SER A 25 0.38 7.66 4.30
N VAL A 26 -0.44 8.70 4.44
CA VAL A 26 -0.51 9.62 5.59
C VAL A 26 -1.98 9.86 5.95
N SER A 27 -2.26 10.02 7.24
CA SER A 27 -3.60 10.25 7.74
C SER A 27 -4.05 11.69 7.48
N LEU A 28 -5.13 11.84 6.72
CA LEU A 28 -5.87 13.08 6.48
C LEU A 28 -7.33 12.84 6.92
N PRO A 29 -7.65 12.97 8.22
CA PRO A 29 -8.86 12.41 8.81
C PRO A 29 -10.16 13.15 8.46
N THR A 30 -10.07 14.42 8.06
CA THR A 30 -11.24 15.25 7.69
C THR A 30 -11.08 15.87 6.31
N TRP A 31 -12.19 16.27 5.70
CA TRP A 31 -12.18 16.96 4.41
C TRP A 31 -11.33 18.23 4.46
N ASP A 32 -11.44 18.98 5.57
CA ASP A 32 -10.67 20.21 5.80
C ASP A 32 -9.17 19.92 5.98
N ASP A 33 -8.78 18.74 6.45
CA ASP A 33 -7.37 18.32 6.44
C ASP A 33 -6.85 18.07 5.03
N VAL A 34 -7.67 17.54 4.13
CA VAL A 34 -7.28 17.33 2.74
C VAL A 34 -7.18 18.67 2.01
N VAL A 35 -8.13 19.59 2.24
CA VAL A 35 -8.04 20.96 1.71
C VAL A 35 -6.80 21.66 2.26
N GLY A 36 -6.56 21.60 3.57
CA GLY A 36 -5.38 22.19 4.19
C GLY A 36 -4.06 21.60 3.68
N TYR A 37 -4.02 20.31 3.36
CA TYR A 37 -2.86 19.69 2.70
C TYR A 37 -2.58 20.32 1.33
N GLU A 38 -3.61 20.50 0.50
CA GLU A 38 -3.48 21.08 -0.85
C GLU A 38 -3.22 22.59 -0.83
N GLU A 39 -3.74 23.32 0.16
CA GLU A 39 -3.48 24.76 0.37
C GLU A 39 -2.12 25.05 1.02
N GLY A 40 -1.43 24.02 1.50
CA GLY A 40 -0.17 24.16 2.23
C GLY A 40 -0.34 24.77 3.62
N ASP A 41 -1.46 24.52 4.29
CA ASP A 41 -1.72 24.93 5.66
C ASP A 41 -0.68 24.31 6.61
N LYS A 42 0.00 25.17 7.38
CA LYS A 42 1.00 24.76 8.38
C LYS A 42 0.43 23.82 9.43
N ARG A 43 -0.85 23.96 9.78
CA ARG A 43 -1.54 23.04 10.71
C ARG A 43 -1.45 21.59 10.25
N VAL A 44 -1.48 21.36 8.93
CA VAL A 44 -1.37 20.04 8.31
C VAL A 44 0.10 19.69 8.05
N LEU A 45 0.83 20.56 7.36
CA LEU A 45 2.19 20.25 6.92
C LEU A 45 3.19 20.06 8.08
N ASP A 46 3.07 20.81 9.17
CA ASP A 46 4.03 20.75 10.28
C ASP A 46 3.90 19.47 11.11
N VAL A 47 2.76 18.76 11.04
CA VAL A 47 2.53 17.49 11.77
C VAL A 47 2.78 16.25 10.91
N MET A 48 3.04 16.40 9.61
CA MET A 48 3.31 15.28 8.70
C MET A 48 4.66 14.62 9.01
N VAL A 49 4.62 13.36 9.45
CA VAL A 49 5.83 12.54 9.63
C VAL A 49 6.16 11.74 8.38
N THR A 50 5.19 11.53 7.50
CA THR A 50 5.33 10.83 6.21
C THR A 50 4.32 11.37 5.19
N GLY A 51 4.37 10.86 3.97
CA GLY A 51 3.41 11.11 2.90
C GLY A 51 3.65 10.15 1.73
N TYR A 52 2.92 10.34 0.64
CA TYR A 52 3.17 9.54 -0.55
C TYR A 52 4.55 9.88 -1.15
N PRO A 53 5.50 8.94 -1.33
CA PRO A 53 6.92 9.23 -1.55
C PRO A 53 7.28 10.14 -2.75
N ARG A 54 6.40 10.22 -3.76
CA ARG A 54 6.60 11.12 -4.91
C ARG A 54 6.22 12.57 -4.61
N PHE A 55 5.23 12.79 -3.74
CA PHE A 55 4.77 14.12 -3.33
C PHE A 55 5.52 14.59 -2.08
N PHE A 56 5.69 13.70 -1.09
CA PHE A 56 6.45 13.94 0.13
C PHE A 56 7.82 13.25 0.07
N ILE A 57 8.92 14.02 0.06
CA ILE A 57 10.27 13.43 0.13
C ILE A 57 10.53 12.98 1.57
N HIS A 58 10.72 11.67 1.76
CA HIS A 58 10.91 11.06 3.06
C HIS A 58 12.03 11.72 3.88
N LEU A 59 11.87 11.78 5.20
CA LEU A 59 12.80 12.47 6.10
C LEU A 59 14.23 11.89 6.01
N SER A 60 14.37 10.57 5.87
CA SER A 60 15.68 9.90 5.68
C SER A 60 16.36 10.34 4.37
N ILE A 61 15.60 10.50 3.28
CA ILE A 61 16.13 11.03 2.00
C ILE A 61 16.59 12.48 2.19
N ARG A 62 15.79 13.32 2.89
CA ARG A 62 16.15 14.71 3.19
C ARG A 62 17.40 14.80 4.08
N LYS A 63 17.55 13.90 5.06
CA LYS A 63 18.75 13.82 5.91
C LYS A 63 19.99 13.49 5.06
N LEU A 64 19.91 12.46 4.21
CA LEU A 64 21.01 12.08 3.32
C LEU A 64 21.35 13.20 2.31
N ALA A 65 20.33 13.88 1.76
CA ALA A 65 20.52 15.00 0.84
C ALA A 65 21.30 16.15 1.51
N ARG A 66 20.95 16.50 2.76
CA ARG A 66 21.68 17.53 3.53
C ARG A 66 23.14 17.17 3.78
N ILE A 67 23.44 15.90 4.06
CA ILE A 67 24.83 15.44 4.20
C ILE A 67 25.58 15.61 2.86
N CYS A 68 24.94 15.27 1.74
CA CYS A 68 25.50 15.45 0.41
C CYS A 68 25.71 16.94 0.07
N GLU A 69 24.78 17.81 0.43
CA GLU A 69 24.87 19.27 0.27
C GLU A 69 26.06 19.83 1.07
N GLN A 70 26.22 19.43 2.33
CA GLN A 70 27.34 19.85 3.17
C GLN A 70 28.69 19.38 2.62
N LYS A 71 28.73 18.16 2.06
CA LYS A 71 29.97 17.55 1.56
C LYS A 71 30.38 18.05 0.18
N PHE A 72 29.42 18.31 -0.71
CA PHE A 72 29.67 18.54 -2.14
C PHE A 72 29.06 19.82 -2.70
N GLY A 73 28.12 20.45 -2.00
CA GLY A 73 27.41 21.65 -2.46
C GLY A 73 28.29 22.89 -2.46
N MET A 74 28.03 23.80 -3.40
CA MET A 74 28.63 25.13 -3.49
C MET A 74 27.53 26.19 -3.48
N ASN A 75 27.79 27.40 -2.99
CA ASN A 75 26.93 28.59 -3.21
C ASN A 75 25.41 28.36 -2.99
N ASN A 76 25.02 27.72 -1.88
CA ASN A 76 23.60 27.44 -1.55
C ASN A 76 22.89 26.50 -2.57
N GLU A 77 23.64 25.59 -3.19
CA GLU A 77 23.10 24.47 -3.96
C GLU A 77 22.26 23.51 -3.08
N GLN A 78 21.23 22.93 -3.67
CA GLN A 78 20.46 21.81 -3.12
C GLN A 78 20.73 20.52 -3.88
N ALA A 79 20.51 19.38 -3.23
CA ALA A 79 20.74 18.06 -3.78
C ALA A 79 19.43 17.31 -4.09
N MET A 80 19.38 16.68 -5.26
CA MET A 80 18.44 15.59 -5.56
C MET A 80 19.24 14.29 -5.77
N LEU A 81 18.76 13.20 -5.16
CA LEU A 81 19.51 11.94 -5.04
C LEU A 81 18.94 10.86 -5.96
N PHE A 82 19.82 10.17 -6.68
CA PHE A 82 19.46 9.15 -7.67
C PHE A 82 20.31 7.89 -7.52
N PRO A 83 19.75 6.70 -7.82
CA PRO A 83 20.46 5.44 -7.66
C PRO A 83 21.48 5.19 -8.77
N THR A 84 21.37 5.86 -9.92
CA THR A 84 22.26 5.60 -11.07
C THR A 84 22.65 6.88 -11.81
N ARG A 85 23.80 6.83 -12.50
CA ARG A 85 24.31 7.94 -13.31
C ARG A 85 23.34 8.31 -14.43
N LYS A 86 22.74 7.31 -15.09
CA LYS A 86 21.80 7.51 -16.20
C LYS A 86 20.58 8.31 -15.75
N ILE A 87 20.05 7.99 -14.57
CA ILE A 87 18.91 8.71 -13.99
C ILE A 87 19.28 10.14 -13.59
N ALA A 88 20.45 10.34 -12.95
CA ALA A 88 20.92 11.68 -12.60
C ALA A 88 21.14 12.56 -13.85
N GLN A 89 21.63 11.97 -14.94
CA GLN A 89 21.76 12.64 -16.24
C GLN A 89 20.39 12.99 -16.83
N ALA A 90 19.39 12.10 -16.75
CA ALA A 90 18.03 12.37 -17.20
C ALA A 90 17.39 13.53 -16.41
N CYS A 91 17.61 13.60 -15.10
CA CYS A 91 17.17 14.75 -14.28
C CYS A 91 17.84 16.05 -14.74
N ARG A 92 19.16 16.04 -14.96
CA ARG A 92 19.88 17.21 -15.47
C ARG A 92 19.34 17.65 -16.82
N SER A 93 19.20 16.75 -17.78
CA SER A 93 18.67 17.09 -19.11
C SER A 93 17.27 17.68 -19.00
N PHE A 94 16.39 17.06 -18.20
CA PHE A 94 15.06 17.59 -17.94
C PHE A 94 15.09 19.02 -17.40
N MET A 95 15.91 19.29 -16.37
CA MET A 95 16.02 20.63 -15.78
C MET A 95 16.59 21.67 -16.77
N VAL A 96 17.60 21.29 -17.56
CA VAL A 96 18.19 22.16 -18.59
C VAL A 96 17.15 22.49 -19.66
N ASP A 97 16.46 21.48 -20.20
CA ASP A 97 15.48 21.66 -21.27
C ASP A 97 14.29 22.52 -20.81
N HIS A 98 13.81 22.32 -19.58
CA HIS A 98 12.62 23.00 -19.04
C HIS A 98 12.91 24.34 -18.35
N SER A 99 14.19 24.73 -18.21
CA SER A 99 14.56 26.07 -17.72
C SER A 99 14.83 27.07 -18.84
N CYS A 100 15.04 26.61 -20.07
CA CYS A 100 15.39 27.45 -21.21
C CYS A 100 14.29 28.45 -21.65
N GLN A 101 13.11 28.49 -21.02
CA GLN A 101 12.02 29.40 -21.39
C GLN A 101 11.30 30.01 -20.16
N PRO A 102 11.48 31.31 -19.83
CA PRO A 102 12.37 32.32 -20.44
C PRO A 102 13.61 32.54 -19.56
N GLY A 103 14.73 31.89 -19.87
CA GLY A 103 15.96 32.07 -19.10
C GLY A 103 17.14 31.24 -19.60
N PRO A 104 18.38 31.53 -19.15
CA PRO A 104 19.50 30.64 -19.39
C PRO A 104 19.25 29.28 -18.72
N PRO A 105 19.81 28.17 -19.27
CA PRO A 105 19.64 26.86 -18.67
C PRO A 105 20.18 26.84 -17.25
N VAL A 106 19.43 26.24 -16.34
CA VAL A 106 19.85 26.03 -14.95
C VAL A 106 21.13 25.18 -14.95
N PRO A 107 22.24 25.65 -14.36
CA PRO A 107 23.42 24.80 -14.17
C PRO A 107 23.09 23.66 -13.21
N VAL A 108 23.35 22.42 -13.65
CA VAL A 108 23.20 21.23 -12.82
C VAL A 108 24.49 20.42 -12.85
N ARG A 109 25.12 20.28 -11.69
CA ARG A 109 26.36 19.53 -11.52
C ARG A 109 26.06 18.13 -11.01
N LEU A 110 26.72 17.13 -11.60
CA LEU A 110 26.55 15.74 -11.18
C LEU A 110 27.76 15.31 -10.36
N VAL A 111 27.49 14.71 -9.20
CA VAL A 111 28.51 14.15 -8.31
C VAL A 111 28.21 12.67 -8.10
N GLN A 112 29.24 11.86 -8.15
CA GLN A 112 29.21 10.44 -7.79
C GLN A 112 29.78 10.30 -6.39
N PHE A 113 29.06 9.62 -5.51
CA PHE A 113 29.47 9.38 -4.13
C PHE A 113 29.39 7.89 -3.81
N PHE A 114 30.54 7.25 -3.64
CA PHE A 114 30.63 5.88 -3.16
C PHE A 114 30.60 5.86 -1.63
N ILE A 115 29.63 5.16 -1.05
CA ILE A 115 29.41 5.03 0.39
C ILE A 115 29.76 3.59 0.78
N SER A 116 30.71 3.39 1.70
CA SER A 116 31.13 2.09 2.19
C SER A 116 31.33 2.11 3.71
N PRO A 117 31.17 0.97 4.41
CA PRO A 117 31.52 0.85 5.82
C PRO A 117 33.01 1.14 6.07
N GLU A 118 33.35 1.75 7.22
CA GLU A 118 34.73 2.18 7.55
C GLU A 118 35.73 1.02 7.69
N ASP A 119 35.29 -0.19 8.06
CA ASP A 119 36.15 -1.36 8.33
C ASP A 119 36.42 -2.26 7.11
N ALA A 120 35.99 -1.88 5.91
CA ALA A 120 36.19 -2.72 4.73
C ALA A 120 37.62 -2.57 4.17
N SER A 121 38.46 -3.58 4.39
CA SER A 121 39.72 -3.73 3.63
C SER A 121 39.43 -3.63 2.13
N ALA A 122 40.20 -2.78 1.42
CA ALA A 122 39.93 -2.28 0.08
C ALA A 122 39.67 -3.31 -1.05
N SER A 123 39.75 -4.62 -0.79
CA SER A 123 39.53 -5.68 -1.77
C SER A 123 38.13 -6.32 -1.73
N THR A 124 37.25 -6.01 -0.77
CA THR A 124 35.92 -6.67 -0.61
C THR A 124 34.77 -5.75 -0.19
N ALA A 125 34.92 -4.42 -0.26
CA ALA A 125 33.90 -3.49 0.25
C ALA A 125 32.58 -3.54 -0.54
N THR A 126 31.52 -4.04 0.10
CA THR A 126 30.12 -3.86 -0.34
C THR A 126 29.71 -2.41 -0.06
N GLY A 127 29.79 -1.54 -1.07
CA GLY A 127 29.38 -0.15 -0.99
C GLY A 127 28.22 0.18 -1.92
N VAL A 128 27.63 1.35 -1.74
CA VAL A 128 26.57 1.89 -2.60
C VAL A 128 27.09 3.08 -3.36
N GLU A 129 26.87 3.07 -4.66
CA GLU A 129 27.10 4.22 -5.52
C GLU A 129 25.85 5.11 -5.54
N LEU A 130 25.99 6.34 -5.05
CA LEU A 130 24.94 7.35 -5.04
C LEU A 130 25.27 8.44 -6.05
N HIS A 131 24.29 8.85 -6.86
CA HIS A 131 24.45 9.93 -7.82
C HIS A 131 23.63 11.15 -7.41
N ILE A 132 24.28 12.31 -7.38
CA ILE A 132 23.75 13.53 -6.80
C ILE A 132 23.66 14.58 -7.92
N ALA A 133 22.47 15.14 -8.13
CA ALA A 133 22.30 16.36 -8.92
C ALA A 133 22.30 17.56 -7.98
N LEU A 134 23.26 18.46 -8.16
CA LEU A 134 23.40 19.71 -7.43
C LEU A 134 23.01 20.88 -8.33
N PHE A 135 22.15 21.75 -7.81
CA PHE A 135 21.60 22.89 -8.54
C PHE A 135 21.22 24.01 -7.57
N SER A 136 21.03 25.24 -8.07
CA SER A 136 20.56 26.37 -7.25
C SER A 136 19.25 26.03 -6.54
N ALA A 137 19.11 26.39 -5.26
CA ALA A 137 17.89 26.14 -4.47
C ALA A 137 16.60 26.63 -5.14
N GLU A 138 16.67 27.71 -5.93
CA GLU A 138 15.53 28.26 -6.70
C GLU A 138 15.02 27.29 -7.78
N ALA A 139 15.86 26.39 -8.27
CA ALA A 139 15.51 25.40 -9.29
C ALA A 139 14.93 24.09 -8.71
N PHE A 140 14.80 23.98 -7.38
CA PHE A 140 14.23 22.81 -6.73
C PHE A 140 12.84 22.41 -7.27
N PRO A 141 11.91 23.33 -7.59
CA PRO A 141 10.63 22.96 -8.19
C PRO A 141 10.77 22.16 -9.49
N LEU A 142 11.77 22.46 -10.34
CA LEU A 142 12.01 21.71 -11.57
C LEU A 142 12.54 20.30 -11.29
N ALA A 143 13.52 20.17 -10.40
CA ALA A 143 14.04 18.86 -9.99
C ALA A 143 12.92 18.01 -9.34
N LYS A 144 12.08 18.63 -8.51
CA LYS A 144 10.95 17.98 -7.86
C LYS A 144 9.90 17.51 -8.87
N GLN A 145 9.65 18.25 -9.95
CA GLN A 145 8.79 17.78 -11.03
C GLN A 145 9.34 16.56 -11.75
N PHE A 146 10.66 16.46 -11.96
CA PHE A 146 11.28 15.25 -12.50
C PHE A 146 11.03 14.07 -11.56
N TRP A 147 11.37 14.21 -10.27
CA TRP A 147 11.14 13.19 -9.24
C TRP A 147 9.68 12.74 -9.19
N GLN A 148 8.75 13.70 -9.15
CA GLN A 148 7.33 13.44 -9.00
C GLN A 148 6.81 12.67 -10.22
N HIS A 149 6.98 13.18 -11.44
CA HIS A 149 6.30 12.59 -12.59
C HIS A 149 6.97 11.31 -13.10
N SER A 150 8.30 11.23 -13.08
CA SER A 150 9.00 10.00 -13.50
C SER A 150 9.02 8.92 -12.41
N GLY A 151 8.86 9.33 -11.14
CA GLY A 151 9.09 8.46 -9.99
C GLY A 151 10.54 8.01 -9.82
N LEU A 152 11.48 8.60 -10.57
CA LEU A 152 12.90 8.27 -10.52
C LEU A 152 13.57 9.07 -9.41
N GLY A 153 14.04 8.35 -8.40
CA GLY A 153 14.62 8.86 -7.17
C GLY A 153 15.03 7.71 -6.27
N ILE A 154 15.88 7.96 -5.27
CA ILE A 154 16.17 6.92 -4.27
C ILE A 154 14.96 6.63 -3.38
N SER A 155 14.81 5.39 -2.93
CA SER A 155 13.78 5.04 -1.95
C SER A 155 14.18 5.47 -0.54
N SER A 156 13.22 5.49 0.38
CA SER A 156 13.50 5.75 1.80
C SER A 156 14.34 4.64 2.44
N ARG A 157 14.19 3.39 2.01
CA ARG A 157 15.06 2.26 2.42
C ARG A 157 16.49 2.44 1.92
N LEU A 158 16.68 2.78 0.65
CA LEU A 158 18.01 3.09 0.11
C LEU A 158 18.68 4.25 0.87
N ALA A 159 17.91 5.29 1.21
CA ALA A 159 18.44 6.39 2.01
C ALA A 159 18.91 5.95 3.40
N GLU A 160 18.13 5.11 4.09
CA GLU A 160 18.49 4.59 5.42
C GLU A 160 19.68 3.62 5.35
N TYR A 161 19.74 2.79 4.32
CA TYR A 161 20.88 1.92 4.05
C TYR A 161 22.16 2.74 3.88
N CYS A 162 22.14 3.79 3.05
CA CYS A 162 23.26 4.72 2.90
C CYS A 162 23.63 5.41 4.22
N LEU A 163 22.65 5.89 4.98
CA LEU A 163 22.88 6.57 6.26
C LEU A 163 23.52 5.63 7.29
N SER A 164 23.19 4.35 7.29
CA SER A 164 23.75 3.37 8.23
C SER A 164 25.23 3.05 7.99
N MET A 165 25.77 3.38 6.82
CA MET A 165 27.18 3.19 6.47
C MET A 165 28.02 4.46 6.65
N LEU A 166 27.41 5.60 6.95
CA LEU A 166 28.13 6.85 7.22
C LEU A 166 28.47 6.92 8.72
N PRO A 167 29.64 7.47 9.09
CA PRO A 167 30.01 7.65 10.49
C PRO A 167 29.00 8.51 11.25
N ASP A 168 28.75 8.17 12.51
CA ASP A 168 27.77 8.84 13.40
C ASP A 168 28.13 10.31 13.75
N ASP A 169 29.28 10.81 13.30
CA ASP A 169 29.87 12.11 13.70
C ASP A 169 29.29 13.36 13.03
N THR A 170 28.12 13.29 12.39
CA THR A 170 27.42 14.52 11.94
C THR A 170 26.27 14.88 12.88
N GLU A 171 26.60 15.42 14.06
CA GLU A 171 25.66 16.24 14.83
C GLU A 171 25.18 17.40 13.95
N ALA A 172 23.94 17.33 13.46
CA ALA A 172 23.27 18.51 12.94
C ALA A 172 23.05 19.49 14.11
N PRO A 173 23.34 20.79 13.97
CA PRO A 173 23.00 21.75 15.01
C PRO A 173 21.48 21.78 15.21
N SER A 174 21.07 21.61 16.46
CA SER A 174 19.68 21.74 16.92
C SER A 174 19.05 23.04 16.39
N PRO A 175 17.76 23.06 16.02
CA PRO A 175 17.11 24.29 15.60
C PRO A 175 17.11 25.29 16.75
N THR A 176 17.83 26.40 16.60
CA THR A 176 17.75 27.55 17.49
C THR A 176 16.33 28.11 17.47
N THR A 177 15.57 27.84 18.52
CA THR A 177 14.36 28.60 18.86
C THR A 177 14.77 30.04 19.19
N THR A 178 14.44 30.97 18.30
CA THR A 178 14.38 32.40 18.60
C THR A 178 13.22 32.65 19.57
N SER A 179 13.49 32.51 20.87
CA SER A 179 12.60 32.99 21.92
C SER A 179 12.86 34.48 22.17
N THR A 180 11.90 35.31 21.80
CA THR A 180 11.82 36.72 22.19
C THR A 180 11.71 36.83 23.71
N ARG A 181 12.72 37.47 24.32
CA ARG A 181 12.76 37.82 25.75
C ARG A 181 11.60 38.74 26.14
N VAL A 182 10.85 38.36 27.17
CA VAL A 182 10.08 39.27 28.03
C VAL A 182 10.65 39.16 29.46
N PRO A 183 10.94 40.27 30.16
CA PRO A 183 11.69 40.22 31.42
C PRO A 183 10.83 39.87 32.64
N ALA A 184 11.48 39.18 33.57
CA ALA A 184 10.93 38.54 34.76
C ALA A 184 10.41 39.49 35.86
N LYS A 185 9.46 38.99 36.65
CA LYS A 185 9.26 39.38 38.06
C LYS A 185 9.36 38.15 38.98
N ARG A 186 10.08 38.35 40.08
CA ARG A 186 10.47 37.39 41.13
C ARG A 186 9.35 37.13 42.15
N THR A 187 9.45 35.95 42.79
CA THR A 187 9.23 35.53 44.21
C THR A 187 8.44 34.20 44.23
N GLY A 188 8.75 33.13 44.98
CA GLY A 188 9.80 32.73 45.92
C GLY A 188 9.44 31.35 46.53
N SER A 189 10.44 30.63 47.12
CA SER A 189 10.33 29.57 48.18
C SER A 189 9.58 28.26 47.84
N ASN A 190 9.95 27.01 48.19
CA ASN A 190 10.97 26.34 49.03
C ASN A 190 10.85 24.81 48.73
N ARG A 191 11.93 24.05 48.49
CA ARG A 191 12.63 23.07 49.38
C ARG A 191 12.16 21.59 49.38
N HIS A 192 13.18 20.71 49.34
CA HIS A 192 13.31 19.29 49.78
C HIS A 192 12.82 18.19 48.79
N TYR A 193 13.53 17.09 48.48
CA TYR A 193 14.65 16.34 49.10
C TYR A 193 15.62 15.75 48.03
N SER A 194 16.90 15.58 48.38
CA SER A 194 17.92 14.83 47.63
C SER A 194 18.51 13.69 48.47
N ALA A 195 19.24 12.78 47.79
CA ALA A 195 20.23 11.77 48.23
C ALA A 195 19.70 10.34 48.49
N LYS A 196 20.35 9.22 48.10
CA LYS A 196 21.75 8.93 47.65
C LYS A 196 21.84 7.49 47.02
N PRO A 197 22.98 7.09 46.40
CA PRO A 197 23.16 5.85 45.60
C PRO A 197 24.03 4.76 46.27
N SER A 198 24.02 3.52 45.74
CA SER A 198 25.03 2.47 46.06
C SER A 198 25.44 1.65 44.82
N LEU A 199 26.77 1.55 44.61
CA LEU A 199 27.47 0.71 43.64
C LEU A 199 27.77 -0.70 44.19
N SER A 200 27.77 -1.72 43.32
CA SER A 200 28.72 -2.84 43.40
C SER A 200 28.93 -3.48 42.01
N SER A 201 30.20 -3.78 41.69
CA SER A 201 30.72 -4.37 40.45
C SER A 201 30.89 -5.90 40.54
N PRO A 202 30.92 -6.66 39.43
CA PRO A 202 31.16 -8.11 39.44
C PRO A 202 32.63 -8.50 39.12
N PRO A 203 33.05 -9.74 39.43
CA PRO A 203 34.44 -10.20 39.25
C PRO A 203 34.72 -10.88 37.88
N SER A 204 36.01 -11.09 37.64
CA SER A 204 36.70 -11.43 36.38
C SER A 204 36.89 -12.93 36.07
N SER A 205 36.78 -13.24 34.76
CA SER A 205 37.50 -14.19 33.89
C SER A 205 37.89 -15.64 34.28
N SER A 206 37.65 -16.57 33.33
CA SER A 206 38.43 -17.79 33.03
C SER A 206 38.25 -18.18 31.53
N PRO A 207 39.19 -18.92 30.89
CA PRO A 207 39.39 -18.88 29.43
C PRO A 207 38.75 -20.02 28.60
N LEU A 208 38.68 -19.75 27.30
CA LEU A 208 38.12 -20.45 26.13
C LEU A 208 38.26 -21.99 26.03
N SER A 209 37.20 -22.64 25.53
CA SER A 209 37.27 -23.87 24.72
C SER A 209 36.56 -23.65 23.38
N VAL A 210 37.27 -23.91 22.29
CA VAL A 210 36.79 -23.86 20.90
C VAL A 210 35.82 -25.03 20.65
N LEU A 211 34.60 -24.74 20.19
CA LEU A 211 33.65 -25.73 19.66
C LEU A 211 33.34 -25.37 18.20
N GLU A 212 33.40 -26.37 17.34
CA GLU A 212 33.06 -26.33 15.91
C GLU A 212 31.62 -25.83 15.66
N PRO A 213 31.31 -25.24 14.48
CA PRO A 213 29.98 -24.68 14.23
C PRO A 213 28.94 -25.81 14.10
N PRO A 214 27.74 -25.67 14.72
CA PRO A 214 26.66 -26.63 14.52
C PRO A 214 26.08 -26.51 13.11
N ALA A 215 25.58 -27.63 12.59
CA ALA A 215 24.84 -27.71 11.34
C ALA A 215 23.66 -26.72 11.31
N ALA A 216 23.37 -26.15 10.14
CA ALA A 216 22.31 -25.18 9.92
C ALA A 216 20.96 -25.65 10.49
N GLU A 217 20.51 -25.01 11.57
CA GLU A 217 19.18 -25.21 12.13
C GLU A 217 18.13 -24.66 11.15
N VAL A 218 17.17 -25.51 10.79
CA VAL A 218 15.98 -25.10 10.04
C VAL A 218 15.13 -24.23 10.97
N LEU A 219 15.14 -22.92 10.73
CA LEU A 219 14.33 -21.95 11.48
C LEU A 219 12.84 -22.25 11.30
N SER A 220 12.05 -22.10 12.36
CA SER A 220 10.59 -22.12 12.23
C SER A 220 10.10 -20.91 11.43
N ALA A 221 8.94 -21.00 10.76
CA ALA A 221 8.40 -19.91 9.95
C ALA A 221 8.27 -18.59 10.75
N ASP A 222 7.87 -18.67 12.02
CA ASP A 222 7.73 -17.50 12.90
C ASP A 222 9.08 -16.89 13.30
N GLN A 223 10.11 -17.73 13.48
CA GLN A 223 11.47 -17.28 13.77
C GLN A 223 12.13 -16.66 12.53
N ALA A 224 11.87 -17.19 11.34
CA ALA A 224 12.33 -16.61 10.08
C ALA A 224 11.69 -15.22 9.84
N VAL A 225 10.37 -15.08 10.08
CA VAL A 225 9.66 -13.80 10.01
C VAL A 225 10.22 -12.80 11.04
N TYR A 226 10.44 -13.24 12.29
CA TYR A 226 11.01 -12.39 13.34
C TYR A 226 12.47 -11.97 13.06
N LEU A 227 13.30 -12.88 12.55
CA LEU A 227 14.68 -12.59 12.16
C LEU A 227 14.72 -11.66 10.94
N GLU A 228 13.82 -11.82 9.96
CA GLU A 228 13.75 -10.97 8.78
C GLU A 228 13.24 -9.55 9.12
N GLU A 229 12.23 -9.43 10.00
CA GLU A 229 11.72 -8.13 10.49
C GLU A 229 12.75 -7.36 11.34
N ARG A 230 13.60 -8.07 12.10
CA ARG A 230 14.59 -7.45 12.99
C ARG A 230 15.98 -7.31 12.36
N TYR A 231 16.33 -8.16 11.39
CA TYR A 231 17.67 -8.26 10.78
C TYR A 231 17.67 -8.23 9.24
N GLY A 232 16.60 -7.79 8.57
CA GLY A 232 16.51 -7.64 7.11
C GLY A 232 17.64 -6.81 6.45
N ARG A 233 18.44 -6.09 7.25
CA ARG A 233 19.66 -5.38 6.84
C ARG A 233 20.85 -6.31 6.48
N ASN A 234 20.76 -7.60 6.82
CA ASN A 234 21.82 -8.59 6.57
C ASN A 234 21.38 -9.71 5.59
N LEU A 235 20.32 -9.50 4.80
CA LEU A 235 19.89 -10.50 3.82
C LEU A 235 20.93 -10.61 2.68
N PRO A 236 21.34 -11.84 2.30
CA PRO A 236 22.26 -12.05 1.19
C PRO A 236 21.76 -11.41 -0.12
N LEU A 237 22.68 -10.92 -0.97
CA LEU A 237 22.35 -10.45 -2.33
C LEU A 237 21.57 -11.48 -3.16
N GLU A 238 21.81 -12.78 -2.89
CA GLU A 238 21.06 -13.89 -3.49
C GLU A 238 19.56 -13.85 -3.16
N SER A 239 19.18 -13.44 -1.95
CA SER A 239 17.78 -13.28 -1.54
C SER A 239 17.07 -12.20 -2.37
N ALA A 240 17.77 -11.13 -2.73
CA ALA A 240 17.22 -10.07 -3.57
C ALA A 240 17.03 -10.52 -5.03
N ALA A 241 18.00 -11.26 -5.59
CA ALA A 241 17.88 -11.82 -6.94
C ALA A 241 16.72 -12.82 -7.03
N ASN A 242 16.58 -13.68 -6.02
CA ASN A 242 15.45 -14.61 -5.91
C ASN A 242 14.13 -13.87 -5.75
N ALA A 243 14.07 -12.82 -4.92
CA ALA A 243 12.87 -12.01 -4.74
C ALA A 243 12.41 -11.36 -6.05
N LYS A 244 13.34 -10.73 -6.79
CA LYS A 244 13.04 -10.15 -8.11
C LYS A 244 12.60 -11.20 -9.12
N ARG A 245 13.19 -12.40 -9.11
CA ARG A 245 12.76 -13.50 -9.99
C ARG A 245 11.35 -13.98 -9.65
N ALA A 246 11.05 -14.17 -8.36
CA ALA A 246 9.72 -14.55 -7.88
C ALA A 246 8.67 -13.51 -8.30
N LEU A 247 8.97 -12.23 -8.13
CA LEU A 247 8.11 -11.12 -8.56
C LEU A 247 7.82 -11.18 -10.07
N ARG A 248 8.86 -11.31 -10.90
CA ARG A 248 8.70 -11.41 -12.36
C ARG A 248 7.84 -12.61 -12.76
N ARG A 249 8.05 -13.78 -12.14
CA ARG A 249 7.27 -14.99 -12.41
C ARG A 249 5.81 -14.87 -11.97
N ARG A 250 5.56 -14.26 -10.81
CA ARG A 250 4.20 -13.99 -10.30
C ARG A 250 3.44 -13.04 -11.22
N ILE A 251 4.10 -11.98 -11.70
CA ILE A 251 3.53 -10.99 -12.64
C ILE A 251 3.30 -11.60 -14.03
N ALA A 252 4.25 -12.41 -14.53
CA ALA A 252 4.12 -13.15 -15.78
C ALA A 252 3.03 -14.23 -15.71
N GLY A 253 2.61 -14.62 -14.51
CA GLY A 253 1.61 -15.66 -14.28
C GLY A 253 2.08 -17.04 -14.72
N VAL A 254 3.37 -17.36 -14.52
CA VAL A 254 3.98 -18.64 -14.93
C VAL A 254 4.18 -19.62 -13.77
N LEU A 255 4.01 -19.20 -12.51
CA LEU A 255 4.12 -20.08 -11.35
C LEU A 255 2.95 -21.08 -11.33
N VAL A 256 3.25 -22.39 -11.38
CA VAL A 256 2.25 -23.45 -11.22
C VAL A 256 1.79 -23.55 -9.77
N ARG A 257 2.73 -23.41 -8.83
CA ARG A 257 2.48 -23.36 -7.39
C ARG A 257 2.97 -22.02 -6.86
N ASP A 258 2.04 -21.24 -6.33
CA ASP A 258 2.32 -19.95 -5.68
C ASP A 258 1.48 -19.89 -4.40
N SER A 259 1.88 -20.68 -3.41
CA SER A 259 1.23 -20.74 -2.09
C SER A 259 2.06 -19.98 -1.06
N PRO A 260 1.43 -19.22 -0.13
CA PRO A 260 2.11 -18.65 1.03
C PRO A 260 2.80 -19.66 1.94
N SER A 261 2.51 -20.97 1.83
CA SER A 261 3.18 -22.03 2.57
C SER A 261 4.48 -22.52 1.91
N ASP A 262 4.60 -22.36 0.58
CA ASP A 262 5.64 -22.99 -0.26
C ASP A 262 6.41 -21.94 -1.09
N TRP A 263 6.48 -20.69 -0.60
CA TRP A 263 7.03 -19.54 -1.32
C TRP A 263 8.56 -19.59 -1.52
N SER A 264 9.26 -20.42 -0.75
CA SER A 264 10.73 -20.55 -0.80
C SER A 264 11.24 -20.91 -2.19
N GLU A 265 10.41 -21.58 -3.00
CA GLU A 265 10.78 -22.02 -4.34
C GLU A 265 10.47 -21.00 -5.44
N ALA A 266 9.58 -20.02 -5.22
CA ALA A 266 9.08 -19.13 -6.29
C ALA A 266 10.20 -18.39 -7.04
N GLY A 267 11.24 -17.98 -6.31
CA GLY A 267 12.44 -17.34 -6.85
C GLY A 267 13.59 -18.30 -7.19
N GLY A 268 13.48 -19.55 -6.76
CA GLY A 268 14.51 -20.58 -6.91
C GLY A 268 14.58 -21.18 -8.31
N HIS A 269 15.67 -21.88 -8.61
CA HIS A 269 15.86 -22.56 -9.90
C HIS A 269 14.94 -23.78 -10.08
N GLU A 270 14.44 -24.35 -8.99
CA GLU A 270 13.59 -25.54 -8.97
C GLU A 270 12.10 -25.22 -9.12
N ALA A 271 11.72 -23.94 -9.22
CA ALA A 271 10.33 -23.52 -9.37
C ALA A 271 9.64 -24.20 -10.56
N GLU A 272 8.47 -24.80 -10.33
CA GLU A 272 7.64 -25.37 -11.38
C GLU A 272 6.94 -24.25 -12.18
N LEU A 273 7.36 -24.07 -13.44
CA LEU A 273 6.83 -23.05 -14.36
C LEU A 273 5.91 -23.68 -15.42
N GLY A 274 4.76 -23.04 -15.62
CA GLY A 274 3.76 -23.39 -16.61
C GLY A 274 3.54 -22.27 -17.64
N PRO A 275 2.60 -22.46 -18.58
CA PRO A 275 2.23 -21.40 -19.51
C PRO A 275 1.63 -20.21 -18.77
N SER A 276 1.86 -19.00 -19.29
CA SER A 276 1.35 -17.79 -18.67
C SER A 276 -0.18 -17.76 -18.55
N THR A 277 -0.68 -17.34 -17.39
CA THR A 277 -2.11 -17.07 -17.14
C THR A 277 -2.55 -15.68 -17.61
N ARG A 278 -1.74 -14.94 -18.37
CA ARG A 278 -1.98 -13.53 -18.75
C ARG A 278 -2.79 -13.35 -20.05
N GLY A 279 -3.44 -14.42 -20.53
CA GLY A 279 -4.11 -14.43 -21.84
C GLY A 279 -3.17 -14.61 -23.04
N VAL A 280 -1.84 -14.50 -22.83
CA VAL A 280 -0.80 -14.75 -23.83
C VAL A 280 0.17 -15.80 -23.26
N LYS A 281 0.01 -17.07 -23.66
CA LYS A 281 0.69 -18.23 -23.06
C LYS A 281 2.22 -18.18 -23.15
N GLU A 282 2.73 -17.45 -24.14
CA GLU A 282 4.15 -17.32 -24.48
C GLU A 282 4.90 -16.32 -23.59
N VAL A 283 4.20 -15.57 -22.74
CA VAL A 283 4.83 -14.64 -21.79
C VAL A 283 5.65 -15.42 -20.76
N THR A 284 6.87 -14.94 -20.51
CA THR A 284 7.78 -15.51 -19.52
C THR A 284 8.22 -14.46 -18.50
N GLU A 285 8.95 -14.86 -17.44
CA GLU A 285 9.54 -13.90 -16.51
C GLU A 285 10.54 -12.93 -17.16
N ASP A 286 11.08 -13.27 -18.33
CA ASP A 286 12.03 -12.40 -19.04
C ASP A 286 11.33 -11.25 -19.76
N ASP A 287 10.02 -11.34 -19.98
CA ASP A 287 9.20 -10.27 -20.55
C ASP A 287 8.71 -9.27 -19.51
N VAL A 288 9.06 -9.49 -18.24
CA VAL A 288 8.68 -8.63 -17.10
C VAL A 288 9.89 -7.83 -16.61
N TYR A 289 9.71 -6.51 -16.53
CA TYR A 289 10.69 -5.57 -16.03
C TYR A 289 10.17 -4.90 -14.77
N LEU A 290 11.01 -4.83 -13.73
CA LEU A 290 10.66 -4.25 -12.44
C LEU A 290 11.24 -2.84 -12.29
N PHE A 291 10.49 -1.95 -11.67
CA PHE A 291 10.85 -0.56 -11.47
C PHE A 291 10.56 -0.10 -10.03
N PRO A 292 11.25 0.96 -9.54
CA PRO A 292 11.01 1.52 -8.20
C PRO A 292 9.58 1.99 -7.93
N THR A 293 8.84 2.42 -8.95
CA THR A 293 7.46 2.89 -8.82
C THR A 293 6.61 2.58 -10.05
N GLY A 294 5.28 2.57 -9.90
CA GLY A 294 4.36 2.49 -11.04
C GLY A 294 4.56 3.61 -12.07
N MET A 295 4.83 4.84 -11.61
CA MET A 295 5.13 5.96 -12.53
C MET A 295 6.42 5.75 -13.30
N THR A 296 7.40 5.08 -12.71
CA THR A 296 8.64 4.73 -13.41
C THR A 296 8.37 3.68 -14.49
N ALA A 297 7.45 2.74 -14.27
CA ALA A 297 7.02 1.81 -15.32
C ALA A 297 6.31 2.56 -16.48
N ILE A 298 5.39 3.48 -16.18
CA ILE A 298 4.72 4.31 -17.19
C ILE A 298 5.73 5.18 -17.95
N TRP A 299 6.64 5.84 -17.24
CA TRP A 299 7.68 6.68 -17.85
C TRP A 299 8.58 5.86 -18.78
N ASN A 300 9.00 4.66 -18.35
CA ASN A 300 9.79 3.77 -19.20
C ASN A 300 8.99 3.22 -20.39
N ALA A 301 7.69 2.93 -20.25
CA ALA A 301 6.85 2.57 -21.40
C ALA A 301 6.79 3.71 -22.43
N HIS A 302 6.75 4.96 -21.97
CA HIS A 302 6.82 6.12 -22.86
C HIS A 302 8.20 6.32 -23.51
N GLN A 303 9.30 6.17 -22.75
CA GLN A 303 10.65 6.21 -23.33
C GLN A 303 10.86 5.09 -24.36
N LEU A 304 10.34 3.90 -24.07
CA LEU A 304 10.36 2.76 -24.96
C LEU A 304 9.62 3.07 -26.27
N ALA A 305 8.43 3.67 -26.20
CA ALA A 305 7.69 4.12 -27.38
C ALA A 305 8.49 5.16 -28.19
N LEU A 306 9.04 6.18 -27.53
CA LEU A 306 9.88 7.21 -28.16
C LEU A 306 11.16 6.65 -28.81
N GLY A 307 11.70 5.56 -28.26
CA GLY A 307 12.92 4.93 -28.75
C GLY A 307 12.71 3.95 -29.91
N VAL A 308 11.50 3.40 -30.06
CA VAL A 308 11.19 2.37 -31.06
C VAL A 308 10.33 2.89 -32.20
N MET A 309 9.41 3.81 -31.92
CA MET A 309 8.47 4.35 -32.90
C MET A 309 8.97 5.69 -33.44
N PRO A 310 8.60 6.08 -34.68
CA PRO A 310 8.90 7.42 -35.16
C PRO A 310 8.15 8.47 -34.32
N LEU A 311 8.78 9.63 -34.14
CA LEU A 311 8.27 10.68 -33.25
C LEU A 311 6.91 11.21 -33.72
N ALA A 312 5.93 11.12 -32.83
CA ALA A 312 4.61 11.71 -32.97
C ALA A 312 4.02 12.00 -31.58
N LYS A 313 2.84 12.61 -31.52
CA LYS A 313 2.12 12.81 -30.25
C LYS A 313 1.57 11.49 -29.72
N SER A 314 1.57 11.32 -28.42
CA SER A 314 0.90 10.20 -27.75
C SER A 314 -0.59 10.48 -27.58
N ILE A 315 -1.39 9.45 -27.31
CA ILE A 315 -2.79 9.58 -26.91
C ILE A 315 -2.91 9.24 -25.42
N CYS A 316 -3.59 10.08 -24.67
CA CYS A 316 -4.07 9.74 -23.33
C CYS A 316 -5.58 9.50 -23.41
N PHE A 317 -6.00 8.25 -23.23
CA PHE A 317 -7.39 7.81 -23.38
C PHE A 317 -8.01 7.46 -22.03
N GLY A 318 -9.12 8.12 -21.71
CA GLY A 318 -9.72 8.13 -20.38
C GLY A 318 -9.10 9.17 -19.46
N PHE A 319 -9.82 9.54 -18.40
CA PHE A 319 -9.31 10.40 -17.34
C PHE A 319 -8.23 9.62 -16.56
N PRO A 320 -6.94 9.97 -16.70
CA PRO A 320 -5.87 9.16 -16.14
C PRO A 320 -5.57 9.61 -14.71
N TYR A 321 -4.77 8.80 -14.04
CA TYR A 321 -3.95 9.26 -12.95
C TYR A 321 -3.09 10.44 -13.40
N THR A 322 -3.22 11.58 -12.70
CA THR A 322 -2.72 12.92 -13.11
C THR A 322 -1.30 12.91 -13.68
N ASP A 323 -0.42 12.11 -13.10
CA ASP A 323 1.00 12.08 -13.48
C ASP A 323 1.27 11.42 -14.84
N THR A 324 0.40 10.51 -15.32
CA THR A 324 0.52 9.90 -16.66
C THR A 324 0.39 10.97 -17.73
N LEU A 325 -0.60 11.86 -17.60
CA LEU A 325 -0.78 12.99 -18.52
C LEU A 325 0.45 13.92 -18.51
N LYS A 326 1.04 14.17 -17.32
CA LYS A 326 2.23 15.02 -17.20
C LYS A 326 3.46 14.36 -17.86
N ILE A 327 3.59 13.04 -17.85
CA ILE A 327 4.65 12.34 -18.60
C ILE A 327 4.51 12.63 -20.10
N LEU A 328 3.32 12.45 -20.66
CA LEU A 328 3.08 12.67 -22.09
C LEU A 328 3.21 14.14 -22.48
N GLN A 329 2.99 15.07 -21.55
CA GLN A 329 3.17 16.51 -21.75
C GLN A 329 4.64 16.92 -21.78
N LYS A 330 5.45 16.38 -20.86
CA LYS A 330 6.79 16.89 -20.54
C LYS A 330 7.91 16.19 -21.29
N TRP A 331 7.65 14.99 -21.82
CA TRP A 331 8.60 14.25 -22.63
C TRP A 331 8.02 14.03 -24.02
N GLY A 332 8.86 14.13 -25.05
CA GLY A 332 8.45 13.90 -26.44
C GLY A 332 7.55 15.00 -27.03
N PRO A 333 6.89 14.74 -28.17
CA PRO A 333 6.13 15.74 -28.93
C PRO A 333 4.80 16.22 -28.31
N GLY A 334 4.42 15.72 -27.13
CA GLY A 334 3.15 16.04 -26.47
C GLY A 334 2.08 14.97 -26.67
N TYR A 335 0.81 15.35 -26.44
CA TYR A 335 -0.32 14.41 -26.42
C TYR A 335 -1.61 14.95 -27.06
N HIS A 336 -2.49 14.02 -27.42
CA HIS A 336 -3.92 14.20 -27.62
C HIS A 336 -4.65 13.63 -26.39
N PHE A 337 -5.67 14.32 -25.88
CA PHE A 337 -6.38 13.92 -24.68
C PHE A 337 -7.86 13.67 -24.93
N TYR A 338 -8.29 12.46 -24.55
CA TYR A 338 -9.66 11.99 -24.64
C TYR A 338 -10.13 11.61 -23.24
N GLY A 339 -10.44 12.64 -22.44
CA GLY A 339 -10.62 12.49 -21.00
C GLY A 339 -11.92 11.82 -20.55
N HIS A 340 -12.93 11.67 -21.42
CA HIS A 340 -14.14 10.96 -21.03
C HIS A 340 -13.90 9.44 -21.01
N GLY A 341 -13.10 8.92 -21.94
CA GLY A 341 -12.78 7.50 -22.06
C GLY A 341 -13.98 6.65 -22.47
N LEU A 342 -14.87 7.20 -23.30
CA LEU A 342 -16.10 6.55 -23.76
C LEU A 342 -16.02 6.22 -25.26
N ASP A 343 -16.95 5.42 -25.78
CA ASP A 343 -16.97 5.04 -27.20
C ASP A 343 -16.99 6.24 -28.16
N LYS A 344 -17.63 7.35 -27.77
CA LYS A 344 -17.61 8.60 -28.53
C LYS A 344 -16.18 9.15 -28.70
N ASP A 345 -15.34 9.03 -27.67
CA ASP A 345 -13.94 9.44 -27.76
C ASP A 345 -13.16 8.54 -28.74
N ILE A 346 -13.54 7.26 -28.87
CA ILE A 346 -12.96 6.35 -29.88
C ILE A 346 -13.37 6.79 -31.29
N ASP A 347 -14.64 7.21 -31.47
CA ASP A 347 -15.12 7.76 -32.75
C ASP A 347 -14.32 9.01 -33.16
N ASP A 348 -14.16 9.95 -32.22
CA ASP A 348 -13.41 11.19 -32.44
C ASP A 348 -11.91 10.91 -32.67
N LEU A 349 -11.36 9.89 -32.02
CA LEU A 349 -10.01 9.40 -32.27
C LEU A 349 -9.86 8.83 -33.69
N GLU A 350 -10.79 8.03 -34.17
CA GLU A 350 -10.72 7.49 -35.54
C GLU A 350 -10.75 8.61 -36.60
N ILE A 351 -11.54 9.67 -36.37
CA ILE A 351 -11.58 10.85 -37.25
C ILE A 351 -10.20 11.55 -37.25
N LEU A 352 -9.59 11.74 -36.08
CA LEU A 352 -8.27 12.36 -35.96
C LEU A 352 -7.21 11.53 -36.69
N LEU A 353 -7.18 10.22 -36.49
CA LEU A 353 -6.23 9.31 -37.13
C LEU A 353 -6.36 9.34 -38.66
N ALA A 354 -7.59 9.29 -39.18
CA ALA A 354 -7.85 9.38 -40.62
C ALA A 354 -7.38 10.71 -41.21
N LYS A 355 -7.60 11.82 -40.48
CA LYS A 355 -7.15 13.15 -40.89
C LYS A 355 -5.63 13.24 -40.92
N GLU A 356 -4.93 12.81 -39.87
CA GLU A 356 -3.47 12.87 -39.81
C GLU A 356 -2.81 12.04 -40.92
N VAL A 357 -3.30 10.82 -41.18
CA VAL A 357 -2.80 10.01 -42.31
C VAL A 357 -3.03 10.70 -43.66
N SER A 358 -4.17 11.37 -43.84
CA SER A 358 -4.46 12.09 -45.10
C SER A 358 -3.60 13.34 -45.29
N SER A 359 -3.26 14.04 -44.20
CA SER A 359 -2.49 15.30 -44.24
C SER A 359 -0.97 15.05 -44.22
N HIS A 360 -0.53 13.98 -43.58
CA HIS A 360 0.88 13.65 -43.38
C HIS A 360 1.12 12.15 -43.66
N PRO A 361 0.99 11.69 -44.92
CA PRO A 361 1.06 10.25 -45.25
C PRO A 361 2.41 9.61 -44.90
N ASP A 362 3.48 10.41 -44.81
CA ASP A 362 4.84 9.97 -44.49
C ASP A 362 5.17 10.02 -42.99
N GLN A 363 4.23 10.42 -42.13
CA GLN A 363 4.42 10.50 -40.67
C GLN A 363 3.43 9.57 -39.96
N PRO A 364 3.82 8.87 -38.88
CA PRO A 364 2.86 8.12 -38.08
C PRO A 364 1.86 9.10 -37.46
N PRO A 365 0.55 8.79 -37.46
CA PRO A 365 -0.45 9.71 -36.98
C PRO A 365 -0.32 9.96 -35.47
N VAL A 366 0.14 8.96 -34.71
CA VAL A 366 0.38 9.02 -33.27
C VAL A 366 1.49 8.03 -32.86
N LEU A 367 2.14 8.28 -31.71
CA LEU A 367 3.22 7.47 -31.18
C LEU A 367 2.71 6.19 -30.51
N ALA A 368 1.88 6.39 -29.48
CA ALA A 368 1.34 5.34 -28.63
C ALA A 368 0.08 5.85 -27.91
N LEU A 369 -0.85 4.96 -27.61
CA LEU A 369 -2.03 5.21 -26.78
C LEU A 369 -1.80 4.67 -25.37
N PHE A 370 -2.03 5.51 -24.37
CA PHE A 370 -1.98 5.17 -22.95
C PHE A 370 -3.39 5.20 -22.39
N THR A 371 -3.81 4.13 -21.73
CA THR A 371 -5.11 4.05 -21.06
C THR A 371 -5.04 3.21 -19.79
N GLU A 372 -5.91 3.50 -18.83
CA GLU A 372 -6.09 2.71 -17.61
C GLU A 372 -7.28 1.76 -17.77
N PHE A 373 -7.20 0.57 -17.19
CA PHE A 373 -8.29 -0.40 -17.23
C PHE A 373 -8.53 -1.06 -15.87
N PRO A 374 -9.65 -0.74 -15.17
CA PRO A 374 -10.49 0.46 -15.33
C PRO A 374 -9.74 1.76 -15.00
N SER A 375 -10.29 2.89 -15.43
CA SER A 375 -9.75 4.23 -15.11
C SER A 375 -9.91 4.62 -13.63
N ASN A 376 -8.97 5.40 -13.09
CA ASN A 376 -9.07 5.99 -11.76
C ASN A 376 -9.36 7.51 -11.87
N PRO A 377 -10.48 8.03 -11.32
CA PRO A 377 -11.32 7.41 -10.28
C PRO A 377 -12.67 6.86 -10.77
N LEU A 378 -13.02 7.06 -12.05
CA LEU A 378 -14.37 6.84 -12.55
C LEU A 378 -14.66 5.39 -12.94
N LEU A 379 -13.66 4.52 -12.97
CA LEU A 379 -13.76 3.09 -13.28
C LEU A 379 -14.42 2.82 -14.64
N ARG A 380 -14.22 3.74 -15.58
CA ARG A 380 -14.60 3.55 -16.99
C ARG A 380 -13.60 2.60 -17.65
N CYS A 381 -14.10 1.75 -18.51
CA CYS A 381 -13.34 0.76 -19.24
C CYS A 381 -13.47 1.08 -20.74
N ALA A 382 -12.35 1.32 -21.41
CA ALA A 382 -12.34 1.53 -22.86
C ALA A 382 -12.65 0.22 -23.60
N ASP A 383 -13.24 0.29 -24.80
CA ASP A 383 -13.30 -0.87 -25.69
C ASP A 383 -11.90 -1.19 -26.24
N LEU A 384 -11.12 -1.98 -25.49
CA LEU A 384 -9.76 -2.36 -25.86
C LEU A 384 -9.69 -3.11 -27.19
N SER A 385 -10.74 -3.85 -27.57
CA SER A 385 -10.80 -4.52 -28.87
C SER A 385 -10.87 -3.51 -30.01
N ARG A 386 -11.68 -2.45 -29.84
CA ARG A 386 -11.83 -1.39 -30.84
C ARG A 386 -10.55 -0.54 -30.93
N LEU A 387 -9.95 -0.20 -29.79
CA LEU A 387 -8.66 0.50 -29.74
C LEU A 387 -7.54 -0.32 -30.41
N ARG A 388 -7.46 -1.64 -30.15
CA ARG A 388 -6.50 -2.53 -30.81
C ARG A 388 -6.66 -2.53 -32.33
N GLY A 389 -7.90 -2.60 -32.82
CA GLY A 389 -8.20 -2.51 -34.25
C GLY A 389 -7.73 -1.20 -34.88
N LEU A 390 -7.88 -0.07 -34.20
CA LEU A 390 -7.35 1.23 -34.65
C LEU A 390 -5.83 1.24 -34.64
N ALA A 391 -5.20 0.72 -33.59
CA ALA A 391 -3.75 0.66 -33.45
C ALA A 391 -3.09 -0.19 -34.55
N ASP A 392 -3.73 -1.30 -34.94
CA ASP A 392 -3.25 -2.14 -36.04
C ASP A 392 -3.42 -1.46 -37.41
N LYS A 393 -4.56 -0.78 -37.62
CA LYS A 393 -4.87 -0.04 -38.85
C LYS A 393 -3.96 1.18 -39.06
N TYR A 394 -3.72 1.94 -38.00
CA TYR A 394 -3.00 3.22 -38.04
C TYR A 394 -1.57 3.16 -37.50
N ASN A 395 -1.11 1.96 -37.14
CA ASN A 395 0.29 1.65 -36.85
C ASN A 395 0.88 2.43 -35.63
N PHE A 396 0.24 2.28 -34.47
CA PHE A 396 0.72 2.83 -33.20
C PHE A 396 0.69 1.80 -32.06
N LEU A 397 1.42 2.06 -30.97
CA LEU A 397 1.48 1.16 -29.80
C LEU A 397 0.31 1.37 -28.84
N ILE A 398 -0.12 0.32 -28.14
CA ILE A 398 -1.03 0.43 -27.00
C ILE A 398 -0.29 0.09 -25.71
N VAL A 399 -0.35 1.01 -24.75
CA VAL A 399 0.09 0.84 -23.37
C VAL A 399 -1.14 0.84 -22.45
N VAL A 400 -1.37 -0.27 -21.75
CA VAL A 400 -2.46 -0.38 -20.76
C VAL A 400 -1.90 -0.40 -19.35
N ASP A 401 -2.35 0.53 -18.51
CA ASP A 401 -2.15 0.46 -17.06
C ASP A 401 -3.28 -0.36 -16.43
N GLU A 402 -2.95 -1.55 -15.95
CA GLU A 402 -3.90 -2.48 -15.34
C GLU A 402 -3.93 -2.39 -13.81
N THR A 403 -3.33 -1.38 -13.19
CA THR A 403 -3.16 -1.28 -11.72
C THR A 403 -4.46 -1.50 -10.95
N ILE A 404 -5.58 -0.94 -11.44
CA ILE A 404 -6.89 -1.04 -10.79
C ILE A 404 -7.57 -2.37 -11.11
N GLY A 405 -7.56 -2.74 -12.40
CA GLY A 405 -8.18 -3.99 -12.87
C GLY A 405 -7.52 -5.20 -12.25
N ASN A 406 -6.18 -5.16 -12.11
CA ASN A 406 -5.29 -6.22 -11.66
C ASN A 406 -5.38 -7.51 -12.49
N PHE A 407 -4.26 -8.22 -12.62
CA PHE A 407 -4.18 -9.39 -13.51
C PHE A 407 -4.78 -10.68 -12.94
N VAL A 408 -5.47 -10.61 -11.80
CA VAL A 408 -6.36 -11.69 -11.32
C VAL A 408 -7.77 -11.49 -11.85
N ASN A 409 -8.24 -10.24 -11.97
CA ASN A 409 -9.60 -9.96 -12.43
C ASN A 409 -9.70 -9.68 -13.93
N VAL A 410 -8.66 -9.12 -14.56
CA VAL A 410 -8.70 -8.74 -15.99
C VAL A 410 -7.51 -9.27 -16.80
N GLU A 411 -7.77 -9.48 -18.09
CA GLU A 411 -6.85 -10.00 -19.12
C GLU A 411 -6.70 -8.93 -20.22
N VAL A 412 -5.87 -7.91 -19.98
CA VAL A 412 -5.72 -6.79 -20.94
C VAL A 412 -4.55 -6.96 -21.92
N LEU A 413 -3.57 -7.81 -21.59
CA LEU A 413 -2.37 -8.04 -22.39
C LEU A 413 -2.66 -8.45 -23.84
N PRO A 414 -3.70 -9.27 -24.16
CA PRO A 414 -4.04 -9.57 -25.55
C PRO A 414 -4.34 -8.34 -26.43
N TYR A 415 -4.70 -7.19 -25.83
CA TYR A 415 -5.02 -5.95 -26.54
C TYR A 415 -3.90 -4.90 -26.47
N ALA A 416 -2.81 -5.19 -25.77
CA ALA A 416 -1.73 -4.23 -25.51
C ALA A 416 -0.41 -4.70 -26.12
N ASP A 417 0.44 -3.75 -26.50
CA ASP A 417 1.86 -4.02 -26.82
C ASP A 417 2.69 -4.05 -25.52
N VAL A 418 2.30 -3.19 -24.57
CA VAL A 418 2.93 -3.05 -23.25
C VAL A 418 1.85 -2.94 -22.18
N VAL A 419 1.99 -3.69 -21.10
CA VAL A 419 1.15 -3.54 -19.90
C VAL A 419 2.00 -3.03 -18.75
N VAL A 420 1.51 -2.03 -18.03
CA VAL A 420 2.16 -1.49 -16.84
C VAL A 420 1.30 -1.67 -15.61
N SER A 421 1.94 -1.75 -14.44
CA SER A 421 1.24 -1.86 -13.16
C SER A 421 2.00 -1.17 -12.03
N SER A 422 1.28 -0.53 -11.11
CA SER A 422 1.83 -0.10 -9.83
C SER A 422 1.73 -1.24 -8.81
N LEU A 423 2.87 -1.88 -8.55
CA LEU A 423 3.00 -2.94 -7.56
C LEU A 423 2.77 -2.43 -6.12
N SER A 424 2.95 -1.13 -5.89
CA SER A 424 2.68 -0.46 -4.60
C SER A 424 1.23 -0.60 -4.09
N LYS A 425 0.29 -0.98 -4.95
CA LYS A 425 -1.16 -0.99 -4.67
C LYS A 425 -1.60 -2.37 -4.20
N VAL A 426 -2.63 -2.94 -4.82
CA VAL A 426 -3.22 -4.23 -4.45
C VAL A 426 -2.28 -5.41 -4.65
N PHE A 427 -1.19 -5.26 -5.40
CA PHE A 427 -0.17 -6.31 -5.48
C PHE A 427 0.64 -6.43 -4.17
N SER A 428 1.05 -5.31 -3.56
CA SER A 428 1.70 -5.27 -2.24
C SER A 428 0.67 -5.31 -1.09
N GLY A 429 -0.25 -4.34 -1.01
CA GLY A 429 -1.25 -4.22 0.06
C GLY A 429 -0.78 -3.65 1.39
N ASP A 430 0.48 -3.83 1.75
CA ASP A 430 0.94 -3.45 3.10
C ASP A 430 1.23 -1.96 3.24
N CYS A 431 1.12 -1.19 2.15
CA CYS A 431 1.34 0.26 2.17
C CYS A 431 2.73 0.66 2.70
N ASN A 432 3.75 -0.18 2.52
CA ASN A 432 5.11 0.04 3.04
C ASN A 432 6.21 -0.12 1.97
N ALA A 433 5.86 -0.47 0.73
CA ALA A 433 6.81 -0.71 -0.35
C ALA A 433 6.30 -0.11 -1.65
N MET A 434 7.21 0.52 -2.39
CA MET A 434 6.93 1.05 -3.72
C MET A 434 7.47 0.10 -4.78
N GLY A 435 6.73 -0.05 -5.88
CA GLY A 435 7.21 -0.79 -7.04
C GLY A 435 6.31 -0.56 -8.25
N GLY A 436 6.85 -0.87 -9.42
CA GLY A 436 6.14 -0.90 -10.68
C GLY A 436 6.63 -2.05 -11.54
N SER A 437 5.81 -2.47 -12.50
CA SER A 437 6.19 -3.45 -13.50
C SER A 437 5.77 -3.03 -14.89
N LEU A 438 6.52 -3.52 -15.88
CA LEU A 438 6.21 -3.46 -17.30
C LEU A 438 6.26 -4.89 -17.85
N VAL A 439 5.25 -5.28 -18.61
CA VAL A 439 5.17 -6.58 -19.30
C VAL A 439 5.08 -6.32 -20.80
N LEU A 440 5.99 -6.92 -21.58
CA LEU A 440 5.91 -6.91 -23.05
C LEU A 440 5.00 -8.03 -23.54
N ASN A 441 4.21 -7.74 -24.57
CA ASN A 441 3.42 -8.77 -25.25
C ASN A 441 4.28 -9.48 -26.33
N PRO A 442 4.64 -10.76 -26.18
CA PRO A 442 5.44 -11.50 -27.17
C PRO A 442 4.71 -11.73 -28.51
N LYS A 443 3.38 -11.56 -28.55
CA LYS A 443 2.59 -11.59 -29.79
C LYS A 443 2.45 -10.22 -30.46
N GLY A 444 2.89 -9.15 -29.80
CA GLY A 444 2.81 -7.80 -30.34
C GLY A 444 3.70 -7.63 -31.56
N ARG A 445 3.23 -6.89 -32.56
CA ARG A 445 3.96 -6.62 -33.81
C ARG A 445 5.36 -6.03 -33.56
N TYR A 446 5.49 -5.24 -32.50
CA TYR A 446 6.72 -4.54 -32.15
C TYR A 446 7.58 -5.25 -31.10
N TYR A 447 7.18 -6.45 -30.66
CA TYR A 447 7.85 -7.16 -29.56
C TYR A 447 9.36 -7.20 -29.69
N THR A 448 9.89 -7.66 -30.85
CA THR A 448 11.34 -7.78 -31.06
C THR A 448 12.07 -6.46 -30.90
N ALA A 449 11.51 -5.37 -31.44
CA ALA A 449 12.11 -4.04 -31.36
C ALA A 449 12.03 -3.48 -29.92
N LEU A 450 10.89 -3.65 -29.25
CA LEU A 450 10.69 -3.25 -27.86
C LEU A 450 11.65 -4.01 -26.92
N LYS A 451 11.78 -5.32 -27.12
CA LYS A 451 12.67 -6.20 -26.37
C LYS A 451 14.12 -5.79 -26.57
N GLN A 452 14.55 -5.57 -27.82
CA GLN A 452 15.91 -5.14 -28.14
C GLN A 452 16.24 -3.80 -27.48
N TYR A 453 15.32 -2.83 -27.54
CA TYR A 453 15.51 -1.55 -26.88
C TYR A 453 15.72 -1.71 -25.37
N LEU A 454 14.92 -2.56 -24.70
CA LEU A 454 15.08 -2.82 -23.27
C LEU A 454 16.38 -3.57 -22.96
N VAL A 455 16.83 -4.52 -23.80
CA VAL A 455 18.14 -5.17 -23.63
C VAL A 455 19.29 -4.15 -23.64
N GLU A 456 19.20 -3.13 -24.48
CA GLU A 456 20.22 -2.08 -24.60
C GLU A 456 20.12 -1.00 -23.52
N ASN A 457 18.91 -0.71 -23.02
CA ASN A 457 18.66 0.50 -22.24
C ASN A 457 18.14 0.27 -20.82
N PHE A 458 17.67 -0.92 -20.47
CA PHE A 458 17.14 -1.18 -19.13
C PHE A 458 18.27 -1.19 -18.09
N GLU A 459 18.04 -0.51 -16.97
CA GLU A 459 18.92 -0.51 -15.81
C GLU A 459 18.10 -0.88 -14.58
N ASP A 460 18.52 -1.95 -13.89
CA ASP A 460 17.85 -2.42 -12.68
C ASP A 460 18.12 -1.46 -11.51
N SER A 461 17.24 -0.47 -11.39
CA SER A 461 17.25 0.52 -10.32
C SER A 461 16.34 0.14 -9.14
N PHE A 462 15.72 -1.04 -9.16
CA PHE A 462 14.80 -1.45 -8.10
C PHE A 462 15.61 -1.92 -6.89
N PHE A 463 15.58 -1.14 -5.81
CA PHE A 463 16.40 -1.39 -4.63
C PHE A 463 16.10 -2.76 -4.01
N PHE A 464 17.15 -3.46 -3.55
CA PHE A 464 17.06 -4.86 -3.15
C PHE A 464 16.12 -5.08 -1.95
N GLU A 465 16.17 -4.23 -0.93
CA GLU A 465 15.26 -4.36 0.22
C GLU A 465 13.81 -4.09 -0.19
N ASP A 466 13.57 -3.09 -1.05
CA ASP A 466 12.22 -2.84 -1.56
C ASP A 466 11.69 -4.04 -2.36
N ALA A 467 12.54 -4.72 -3.13
CA ALA A 467 12.16 -5.94 -3.84
C ALA A 467 11.85 -7.11 -2.90
N ILE A 468 12.59 -7.28 -1.81
CA ILE A 468 12.34 -8.32 -0.79
C ILE A 468 10.98 -8.08 -0.11
N TYR A 469 10.73 -6.85 0.35
CA TYR A 469 9.44 -6.49 0.94
C TYR A 469 8.29 -6.64 -0.07
N MET A 470 8.50 -6.23 -1.32
CA MET A 470 7.50 -6.38 -2.38
C MET A 470 7.17 -7.86 -2.68
N GLU A 471 8.19 -8.73 -2.72
CA GLU A 471 7.99 -10.17 -2.88
C GLU A 471 7.17 -10.72 -1.72
N ARG A 472 7.59 -10.45 -0.48
CA ARG A 472 6.89 -10.88 0.74
C ARG A 472 5.43 -10.48 0.73
N ASN A 473 5.15 -9.20 0.49
CA ASN A 473 3.81 -8.65 0.55
C ASN A 473 2.90 -9.19 -0.56
N SER A 474 3.47 -9.65 -1.68
CA SER A 474 2.69 -10.14 -2.82
C SER A 474 2.38 -11.63 -2.80
N ARG A 475 2.90 -12.39 -1.81
CA ARG A 475 2.65 -13.84 -1.67
C ARG A 475 1.18 -14.18 -1.52
N ASP A 476 0.38 -13.32 -0.87
CA ASP A 476 -1.05 -13.54 -0.68
C ASP A 476 -1.94 -12.89 -1.75
N PHE A 477 -1.34 -12.25 -2.77
CA PHE A 477 -2.02 -11.43 -3.77
C PHE A 477 -3.19 -12.15 -4.46
N ARG A 478 -2.98 -13.36 -4.99
CA ARG A 478 -4.05 -14.10 -5.69
C ARG A 478 -5.21 -14.49 -4.77
N ARG A 479 -4.92 -14.79 -3.50
CA ARG A 479 -5.90 -15.26 -2.52
C ARG A 479 -6.77 -14.13 -1.96
N ARG A 480 -6.19 -12.94 -1.80
CA ARG A 480 -6.91 -11.78 -1.23
C ARG A 480 -7.83 -11.08 -2.23
N ILE A 481 -7.59 -11.19 -3.53
CA ILE A 481 -8.41 -10.53 -4.56
C ILE A 481 -9.89 -10.94 -4.49
N PRO A 482 -10.27 -12.23 -4.49
CA PRO A 482 -11.68 -12.62 -4.40
C PRO A 482 -12.41 -12.08 -3.16
N VAL A 483 -11.69 -11.98 -2.02
CA VAL A 483 -12.24 -11.40 -0.79
C VAL A 483 -12.47 -9.91 -0.93
N ILE A 484 -11.53 -9.20 -1.55
CA ILE A 484 -11.64 -7.77 -1.84
C ILE A 484 -12.82 -7.52 -2.80
N ASP A 485 -12.93 -8.32 -3.86
CA ASP A 485 -14.00 -8.20 -4.86
C ASP A 485 -15.40 -8.37 -4.25
N GLY A 486 -15.60 -9.44 -3.46
CA GLY A 486 -16.89 -9.72 -2.83
C GLY A 486 -17.32 -8.63 -1.85
N ASN A 487 -16.38 -8.13 -1.03
CA ASN A 487 -16.64 -7.04 -0.09
C ASN A 487 -17.01 -5.74 -0.81
N THR A 488 -16.24 -5.37 -1.84
CA THR A 488 -16.47 -4.14 -2.58
C THR A 488 -17.78 -4.19 -3.33
N GLN A 489 -18.11 -5.31 -3.96
CA GLN A 489 -19.39 -5.49 -4.64
C GLN A 489 -20.57 -5.33 -3.68
N ALA A 490 -20.51 -5.90 -2.47
CA ALA A 490 -21.56 -5.77 -1.47
C ALA A 490 -21.77 -4.30 -1.03
N VAL A 491 -20.68 -3.56 -0.80
CA VAL A 491 -20.76 -2.13 -0.42
C VAL A 491 -21.27 -1.28 -1.58
N CYS A 492 -20.83 -1.54 -2.80
CA CYS A 492 -21.32 -0.83 -3.98
C CYS A 492 -22.83 -1.06 -4.18
N ALA A 493 -23.30 -2.30 -4.01
CA ALA A 493 -24.73 -2.62 -4.07
C ALA A 493 -25.54 -1.90 -2.99
N LEU A 494 -25.01 -1.81 -1.77
CA LEU A 494 -25.64 -1.06 -0.67
C LEU A 494 -25.75 0.44 -1.00
N LEU A 495 -24.68 1.07 -1.47
CA LEU A 495 -24.71 2.50 -1.81
C LEU A 495 -25.62 2.77 -3.00
N HIS A 496 -25.58 1.90 -4.01
CA HIS A 496 -26.39 2.01 -5.21
C HIS A 496 -27.90 1.84 -4.91
N SER A 497 -28.27 1.15 -3.83
CA SER A 497 -29.67 1.01 -3.41
C SER A 497 -30.25 2.23 -2.68
N HIS A 498 -29.48 3.31 -2.51
CA HIS A 498 -29.89 4.53 -1.80
C HIS A 498 -29.77 5.80 -2.69
N PRO A 499 -30.48 5.86 -3.84
CA PRO A 499 -30.34 6.94 -4.82
C PRO A 499 -30.83 8.31 -4.32
N GLU A 500 -31.64 8.34 -3.25
CA GLU A 500 -32.06 9.57 -2.60
C GLU A 500 -30.92 10.31 -1.89
N THR A 501 -29.87 9.58 -1.51
CA THR A 501 -28.69 10.14 -0.82
C THR A 501 -27.46 10.11 -1.72
N VAL A 502 -27.21 8.97 -2.38
CA VAL A 502 -26.07 8.73 -3.26
C VAL A 502 -26.47 9.12 -4.69
N LYS A 503 -25.70 10.02 -5.30
CA LYS A 503 -25.95 10.49 -6.67
C LYS A 503 -25.52 9.46 -7.69
N GLU A 504 -24.29 8.95 -7.57
CA GLU A 504 -23.72 7.98 -8.50
C GLU A 504 -22.76 7.05 -7.77
N VAL A 505 -22.70 5.79 -8.20
CA VAL A 505 -21.71 4.79 -7.74
C VAL A 505 -20.93 4.31 -8.95
N TYR A 506 -19.67 4.73 -9.02
CA TYR A 506 -18.73 4.26 -10.02
C TYR A 506 -18.11 2.94 -9.57
N TYR A 507 -18.44 1.87 -10.29
CA TYR A 507 -17.91 0.52 -10.08
C TYR A 507 -18.12 -0.29 -11.37
N PRO A 508 -17.26 -1.23 -11.77
CA PRO A 508 -17.33 -1.85 -13.10
C PRO A 508 -18.61 -2.64 -13.39
N THR A 509 -19.43 -2.97 -12.38
CA THR A 509 -20.78 -3.54 -12.61
C THR A 509 -21.79 -2.53 -13.13
N TYR A 510 -21.56 -1.24 -12.90
CA TYR A 510 -22.46 -0.14 -13.26
C TYR A 510 -21.85 0.80 -14.30
N THR A 511 -20.52 0.86 -14.38
CA THR A 511 -19.78 1.73 -15.28
C THR A 511 -19.15 0.92 -16.41
N THR A 512 -19.63 1.11 -17.64
CA THR A 512 -19.14 0.41 -18.85
C THR A 512 -19.00 -1.12 -18.67
N PRO A 513 -20.02 -1.82 -18.12
CA PRO A 513 -19.91 -3.23 -17.76
C PRO A 513 -19.64 -4.13 -18.98
N GLU A 514 -20.12 -3.75 -20.17
CA GLU A 514 -19.85 -4.44 -21.42
C GLU A 514 -18.36 -4.50 -21.76
N HIS A 515 -17.62 -3.41 -21.58
CA HIS A 515 -16.19 -3.37 -21.88
C HIS A 515 -15.38 -4.10 -20.81
N TYR A 516 -15.73 -3.94 -19.52
CA TYR A 516 -15.07 -4.68 -18.43
C TYR A 516 -15.21 -6.19 -18.61
N ASN A 517 -16.42 -6.68 -18.87
CA ASN A 517 -16.69 -8.11 -18.99
C ASN A 517 -16.01 -8.76 -20.20
N LYS A 518 -15.70 -8.02 -21.28
CA LYS A 518 -14.88 -8.55 -22.39
C LYS A 518 -13.46 -8.91 -21.97
N CYS A 519 -12.92 -8.20 -20.97
CA CYS A 519 -11.57 -8.40 -20.47
C CYS A 519 -11.53 -9.15 -19.13
N ARG A 520 -12.68 -9.49 -18.52
CA ARG A 520 -12.72 -10.13 -17.20
C ARG A 520 -12.28 -11.59 -17.31
N THR A 521 -11.36 -12.02 -16.44
CA THR A 521 -10.94 -13.42 -16.36
C THR A 521 -12.15 -14.29 -15.95
N SER A 522 -12.12 -15.58 -16.29
CA SER A 522 -13.19 -16.51 -15.91
C SER A 522 -13.43 -16.62 -14.39
N ALA A 523 -12.38 -16.42 -13.58
CA ALA A 523 -12.43 -16.44 -12.13
C ALA A 523 -12.42 -15.04 -11.49
N GLY A 524 -12.45 -13.98 -12.30
CA GLY A 524 -12.20 -12.60 -11.88
C GLY A 524 -13.43 -11.91 -11.31
N GLY A 525 -13.22 -11.11 -10.27
CA GLY A 525 -14.22 -10.20 -9.73
C GLY A 525 -14.21 -8.84 -10.42
N PHE A 526 -14.59 -7.79 -9.69
CA PHE A 526 -14.73 -6.41 -10.21
C PHE A 526 -13.78 -5.39 -9.55
N GLY A 527 -12.85 -5.87 -8.71
CA GLY A 527 -11.81 -5.05 -8.09
C GLY A 527 -12.19 -4.47 -6.73
N GLY A 528 -11.18 -3.92 -6.07
CA GLY A 528 -11.31 -3.36 -4.71
C GLY A 528 -11.62 -1.88 -4.63
N LEU A 529 -11.60 -1.17 -5.75
CA LEU A 529 -11.76 0.28 -5.82
C LEU A 529 -13.19 0.61 -6.27
N PHE A 530 -13.80 1.61 -5.64
CA PHE A 530 -15.03 2.23 -6.11
C PHE A 530 -15.05 3.71 -5.74
N SER A 531 -15.88 4.49 -6.42
CA SER A 531 -16.11 5.90 -6.12
C SER A 531 -17.59 6.18 -5.98
N ALA A 532 -17.95 7.13 -5.13
CA ALA A 532 -19.32 7.59 -4.97
C ALA A 532 -19.38 9.12 -4.97
N THR A 533 -20.46 9.66 -5.51
CA THR A 533 -20.82 11.08 -5.40
C THR A 533 -22.16 11.23 -4.70
N PHE A 534 -22.40 12.41 -4.15
CA PHE A 534 -23.62 12.75 -3.41
C PHE A 534 -24.26 13.99 -4.05
N HIS A 535 -25.55 14.20 -3.78
CA HIS A 535 -26.31 15.31 -4.36
C HIS A 535 -25.79 16.69 -3.94
N THR A 536 -25.05 16.78 -2.83
CA THR A 536 -24.41 18.02 -2.37
C THR A 536 -22.97 17.80 -1.90
N ILE A 537 -22.17 18.86 -1.92
CA ILE A 537 -20.80 18.84 -1.39
C ILE A 537 -20.82 18.65 0.14
N GLU A 538 -21.81 19.18 0.84
CA GLU A 538 -21.99 19.01 2.28
C GLU A 538 -22.25 17.54 2.62
N ALA A 539 -23.04 16.83 1.82
CA ALA A 539 -23.27 15.40 1.99
C ALA A 539 -21.97 14.60 1.75
N SER A 540 -21.18 14.99 0.75
CA SER A 540 -19.88 14.36 0.45
C SER A 540 -18.89 14.54 1.62
N LYS A 541 -18.81 15.76 2.16
CA LYS A 541 -18.01 16.10 3.36
C LYS A 541 -18.46 15.28 4.57
N ALA A 542 -19.76 15.32 4.87
CA ALA A 542 -20.34 14.60 6.00
C ALA A 542 -20.11 13.09 5.89
N PHE A 543 -20.28 12.51 4.70
CA PHE A 543 -20.00 11.10 4.45
C PHE A 543 -18.53 10.78 4.70
N PHE A 544 -17.60 11.51 4.07
CA PHE A 544 -16.16 11.27 4.22
C PHE A 544 -15.71 11.43 5.68
N ASP A 545 -16.12 12.49 6.37
CA ASP A 545 -15.74 12.78 7.74
C ASP A 545 -16.27 11.72 8.72
N ALA A 546 -17.46 11.17 8.46
CA ALA A 546 -18.06 10.12 9.27
C ALA A 546 -17.44 8.72 9.07
N LEU A 547 -16.69 8.47 8.00
CA LEU A 547 -16.10 7.14 7.75
C LEU A 547 -15.11 6.75 8.87
N PRO A 548 -15.27 5.57 9.51
CA PRO A 548 -14.40 5.10 10.58
C PRO A 548 -13.14 4.38 10.06
N PHE A 549 -12.80 4.55 8.79
CA PHE A 549 -11.70 3.88 8.10
C PHE A 549 -10.46 4.77 8.03
N HIS A 550 -9.36 4.22 7.53
CA HIS A 550 -8.18 5.04 7.25
C HIS A 550 -8.50 6.02 6.14
N LYS A 551 -7.94 7.23 6.23
CA LYS A 551 -8.19 8.31 5.28
C LYS A 551 -6.87 8.92 4.86
N GLY A 552 -6.61 8.99 3.55
CA GLY A 552 -5.32 9.40 3.04
C GLY A 552 -5.09 9.03 1.57
N PRO A 553 -3.98 9.47 0.97
CA PRO A 553 -3.60 9.12 -0.39
C PRO A 553 -3.30 7.62 -0.53
N SER A 554 -3.22 7.13 -1.77
CA SER A 554 -3.05 5.71 -2.16
C SER A 554 -4.36 4.90 -2.21
N LEU A 555 -4.24 3.60 -2.54
CA LEU A 555 -5.32 2.63 -2.69
C LEU A 555 -4.75 1.20 -2.70
N GLY A 556 -5.62 0.19 -2.71
CA GLY A 556 -5.23 -1.21 -2.88
C GLY A 556 -4.53 -1.79 -1.65
N THR A 557 -4.92 -1.33 -0.46
CA THR A 557 -4.31 -1.70 0.81
C THR A 557 -4.97 -2.93 1.43
N ASN A 558 -4.28 -3.56 2.38
CA ASN A 558 -4.79 -4.65 3.20
C ASN A 558 -5.83 -4.22 4.26
N PHE A 559 -6.22 -2.95 4.23
CA PHE A 559 -7.20 -2.30 5.09
C PHE A 559 -8.00 -1.31 4.25
N THR A 560 -9.17 -0.88 4.75
CA THR A 560 -9.98 0.11 4.05
C THR A 560 -9.34 1.50 4.09
N LEU A 561 -9.21 2.14 2.92
CA LEU A 561 -8.71 3.49 2.74
C LEU A 561 -9.70 4.35 1.93
N ALA A 562 -9.96 5.57 2.38
CA ALA A 562 -10.83 6.53 1.70
C ALA A 562 -10.11 7.87 1.44
N CYS A 563 -10.51 8.57 0.38
CA CYS A 563 -10.06 9.94 0.13
C CYS A 563 -11.10 10.73 -0.70
N PRO A 564 -11.24 12.05 -0.50
CA PRO A 564 -11.95 12.92 -1.43
C PRO A 564 -11.04 13.14 -2.65
N TYR A 565 -11.14 12.24 -3.63
CA TYR A 565 -10.13 12.08 -4.69
C TYR A 565 -9.91 13.38 -5.47
N THR A 566 -10.98 14.04 -5.85
CA THR A 566 -10.88 15.24 -6.70
C THR A 566 -10.21 16.39 -5.95
N ILE A 567 -10.50 16.54 -4.66
CA ILE A 567 -9.81 17.52 -3.81
C ILE A 567 -8.33 17.15 -3.71
N LEU A 568 -8.01 15.90 -3.39
CA LEU A 568 -6.62 15.47 -3.20
C LEU A 568 -5.77 15.44 -4.48
N GLY A 569 -6.39 15.21 -5.64
CA GLY A 569 -5.67 15.02 -6.91
C GLY A 569 -5.73 16.21 -7.86
N HIS A 570 -6.73 17.06 -7.72
CA HIS A 570 -7.10 18.09 -8.71
C HIS A 570 -7.58 19.39 -8.04
N TYR A 571 -7.13 19.71 -6.82
CA TYR A 571 -7.57 20.88 -6.06
C TYR A 571 -7.50 22.20 -6.85
N LEU A 572 -6.42 22.37 -7.63
CA LEU A 572 -6.18 23.58 -8.41
C LEU A 572 -6.84 23.56 -9.80
N GLU A 573 -7.51 22.47 -10.18
CA GLU A 573 -8.10 22.26 -11.50
C GLU A 573 -9.51 21.61 -11.44
N LEU A 574 -10.28 21.93 -10.39
CA LEU A 574 -11.60 21.33 -10.13
C LEU A 574 -12.59 21.49 -11.30
N ASP A 575 -12.67 22.67 -11.91
CA ASP A 575 -13.59 22.92 -13.04
C ASP A 575 -13.21 22.08 -14.27
N TRP A 576 -11.90 21.94 -14.52
CA TRP A 576 -11.39 21.09 -15.60
C TRP A 576 -11.70 19.62 -15.35
N ALA A 577 -11.49 19.14 -14.12
CA ALA A 577 -11.80 17.76 -13.73
C ALA A 577 -13.32 17.47 -13.83
N ALA A 578 -14.15 18.41 -13.38
CA ALA A 578 -15.61 18.33 -13.47
C ALA A 578 -16.09 18.21 -14.94
N GLY A 579 -15.39 18.86 -15.88
CA GLY A 579 -15.64 18.74 -17.32
C GLY A 579 -15.59 17.31 -17.86
N TYR A 580 -14.88 16.39 -17.19
CA TYR A 580 -14.79 14.97 -17.56
C TYR A 580 -15.64 14.04 -16.69
N GLY A 581 -16.40 14.60 -15.75
CA GLY A 581 -17.23 13.88 -14.78
C GLY A 581 -16.54 13.60 -13.43
N VAL A 582 -15.34 14.15 -13.21
CA VAL A 582 -14.62 14.01 -11.93
C VAL A 582 -14.98 15.19 -11.03
N GLU A 583 -16.13 15.06 -10.37
CA GLU A 583 -16.73 16.14 -9.57
C GLU A 583 -15.97 16.37 -8.24
N ALA A 584 -15.98 17.61 -7.72
CA ALA A 584 -15.32 17.97 -6.47
C ALA A 584 -15.78 17.14 -5.25
N GLY A 585 -17.04 16.69 -5.25
CA GLY A 585 -17.65 15.86 -4.21
C GLY A 585 -17.29 14.37 -4.27
N LEU A 586 -16.46 13.93 -5.21
CA LEU A 586 -16.17 12.51 -5.40
C LEU A 586 -15.33 11.94 -4.24
N VAL A 587 -15.89 10.94 -3.56
CA VAL A 587 -15.21 10.17 -2.51
C VAL A 587 -14.84 8.80 -3.07
N ARG A 588 -13.55 8.47 -3.04
CA ARG A 588 -13.00 7.19 -3.49
C ARG A 588 -12.67 6.31 -2.30
N MET A 589 -13.00 5.02 -2.39
CA MET A 589 -12.80 4.04 -1.32
C MET A 589 -12.17 2.75 -1.86
N ALA A 590 -11.30 2.13 -1.07
CA ALA A 590 -10.75 0.79 -1.31
C ALA A 590 -10.93 -0.07 -0.06
N LEU A 591 -11.58 -1.25 -0.13
CA LEU A 591 -12.07 -2.01 1.04
C LEU A 591 -11.25 -3.26 1.42
N LYS A 592 -11.03 -3.48 2.74
CA LYS A 592 -10.72 -4.79 3.36
C LYS A 592 -11.00 -4.73 4.89
N ARG A 593 -11.99 -5.48 5.41
CA ARG A 593 -12.47 -5.37 6.81
C ARG A 593 -11.92 -6.41 7.80
N ILE A 594 -11.75 -7.67 7.40
CA ILE A 594 -11.38 -8.75 8.34
C ILE A 594 -9.95 -8.64 8.89
N ASN A 595 -9.03 -8.08 8.09
CA ASN A 595 -7.66 -7.80 8.54
C ASN A 595 -7.58 -6.64 9.52
N LYS A 596 -8.53 -5.69 9.49
CA LYS A 596 -8.59 -4.61 10.47
C LYS A 596 -8.84 -5.16 11.88
N GLU A 597 -9.74 -6.15 12.01
CA GLU A 597 -9.99 -6.81 13.30
C GLU A 597 -8.71 -7.48 13.84
N LEU A 598 -7.91 -8.13 12.97
CA LEU A 598 -6.67 -8.79 13.37
C LEU A 598 -5.59 -7.79 13.79
N ILE A 599 -5.44 -6.70 13.04
CA ILE A 599 -4.49 -5.62 13.34
C ILE A 599 -4.89 -4.90 14.63
N ASP A 600 -6.17 -4.61 14.82
CA ASP A 600 -6.68 -3.93 16.02
C ASP A 600 -6.47 -4.81 17.27
N LEU A 601 -6.68 -6.13 17.16
CA LEU A 601 -6.36 -7.10 18.24
C LEU A 601 -4.87 -7.18 18.55
N GLY A 602 -4.00 -7.13 17.54
CA GLY A 602 -2.55 -7.14 17.75
C GLY A 602 -2.02 -5.85 18.37
N ARG A 603 -2.68 -4.71 18.09
CA ARG A 603 -2.28 -3.39 18.56
C ARG A 603 -2.77 -3.07 19.97
N ASP A 604 -3.98 -3.47 20.32
CA ASP A 604 -4.60 -3.25 21.64
C ASP A 604 -5.30 -4.53 22.12
N PRO A 605 -4.52 -5.56 22.52
CA PRO A 605 -5.08 -6.82 22.95
C PRO A 605 -5.88 -6.64 24.25
N PRO A 606 -7.09 -7.22 24.38
CA PRO A 606 -7.84 -7.21 25.62
C PRO A 606 -7.01 -7.81 26.76
N SER A 607 -7.10 -7.23 27.97
CA SER A 607 -6.22 -7.54 29.12
C SER A 607 -6.27 -8.99 29.66
N SER A 608 -7.01 -9.90 29.01
CA SER A 608 -7.07 -11.32 29.34
C SER A 608 -7.44 -12.20 28.15
N CYS A 609 -7.39 -11.67 26.91
CA CYS A 609 -7.80 -12.40 25.72
C CYS A 609 -6.76 -12.30 24.61
N SER A 610 -6.60 -13.37 23.85
CA SER A 610 -5.92 -13.35 22.56
C SER A 610 -6.82 -13.95 21.50
N ALA A 611 -6.68 -13.53 20.24
CA ALA A 611 -7.36 -14.16 19.12
C ALA A 611 -6.58 -13.98 17.83
N GLY A 612 -6.63 -14.98 16.97
CA GLY A 612 -5.97 -14.95 15.66
C GLY A 612 -6.46 -16.07 14.75
N PRO A 613 -6.17 -15.98 13.44
CA PRO A 613 -6.59 -16.99 12.47
C PRO A 613 -6.03 -18.38 12.80
N THR A 614 -6.83 -19.40 12.55
CA THR A 614 -6.42 -20.81 12.67
C THR A 614 -5.91 -21.27 11.32
N GLY A 615 -4.59 -21.44 11.20
CA GLY A 615 -3.93 -21.73 9.93
C GLY A 615 -4.12 -20.58 8.92
N ASP A 616 -4.33 -20.92 7.65
CA ASP A 616 -4.43 -19.92 6.59
C ASP A 616 -5.83 -19.31 6.41
N ASN A 617 -6.85 -19.82 7.11
CA ASN A 617 -8.22 -19.37 6.91
C ASN A 617 -8.55 -18.13 7.77
N MET A 618 -8.52 -16.95 7.16
CA MET A 618 -8.86 -15.68 7.82
C MET A 618 -10.30 -15.58 8.34
N PHE A 619 -11.21 -16.49 7.95
CA PHE A 619 -12.59 -16.56 8.44
C PHE A 619 -12.79 -17.58 9.57
N GLN A 620 -11.72 -18.24 10.01
CA GLN A 620 -11.72 -19.10 11.19
C GLN A 620 -10.60 -18.66 12.12
N TRP A 621 -10.95 -18.20 13.30
CA TRP A 621 -10.00 -17.80 14.31
C TRP A 621 -10.12 -18.69 15.53
N GLN A 622 -9.00 -18.81 16.24
CA GLN A 622 -8.95 -19.33 17.57
C GLN A 622 -8.74 -18.17 18.53
N ALA A 623 -9.51 -18.14 19.60
CA ALA A 623 -9.33 -17.20 20.69
C ALA A 623 -8.98 -17.96 21.98
N THR A 624 -8.23 -17.29 22.84
CA THR A 624 -7.90 -17.75 24.18
C THR A 624 -8.38 -16.71 25.17
N ILE A 625 -9.08 -17.15 26.21
CA ILE A 625 -9.49 -16.32 27.34
C ILE A 625 -8.83 -16.87 28.61
N MET A 626 -8.12 -16.00 29.31
CA MET A 626 -7.65 -16.26 30.68
C MET A 626 -8.83 -16.08 31.63
N GLY A 627 -9.10 -17.10 32.44
CA GLY A 627 -10.20 -17.07 33.40
C GLY A 627 -10.07 -15.90 34.37
N PRO A 628 -11.13 -15.07 34.56
CA PRO A 628 -11.06 -13.89 35.42
C PRO A 628 -10.68 -14.24 36.85
N GLY A 629 -9.78 -13.44 37.45
CA GLY A 629 -9.18 -13.74 38.77
C GLY A 629 -10.17 -13.73 39.94
N ASP A 630 -11.30 -13.04 39.80
CA ASP A 630 -12.40 -12.93 40.76
C ASP A 630 -13.53 -13.92 40.50
N SER A 631 -13.33 -14.88 39.60
CA SER A 631 -14.34 -15.87 39.19
C SER A 631 -13.91 -17.30 39.59
N PRO A 632 -14.83 -18.30 39.59
CA PRO A 632 -14.44 -19.71 39.77
C PRO A 632 -13.57 -20.26 38.62
N TYR A 633 -13.38 -19.48 37.56
CA TYR A 633 -12.54 -19.80 36.40
C TYR A 633 -11.10 -19.32 36.54
N ALA A 634 -10.76 -18.63 37.64
CA ALA A 634 -9.43 -18.09 37.89
C ALA A 634 -8.32 -19.12 37.69
N GLY A 635 -7.30 -18.74 36.90
CA GLY A 635 -6.14 -19.58 36.58
C GLY A 635 -6.37 -20.59 35.45
N GLY A 636 -7.58 -20.69 34.90
CA GLY A 636 -7.84 -21.50 33.70
C GLY A 636 -7.56 -20.76 32.39
N VAL A 637 -7.24 -21.51 31.34
CA VAL A 637 -7.05 -21.09 29.95
C VAL A 637 -8.15 -21.72 29.10
N PHE A 638 -9.03 -20.89 28.55
CA PHE A 638 -10.18 -21.34 27.77
C PHE A 638 -9.98 -21.02 26.29
N PHE A 639 -10.06 -22.05 25.45
CA PHE A 639 -10.00 -21.91 24.00
C PHE A 639 -11.41 -21.77 23.42
N LEU A 640 -11.54 -20.91 22.41
CA LEU A 640 -12.75 -20.65 21.66
C LEU A 640 -12.45 -20.70 20.16
N SER A 641 -13.43 -21.14 19.38
CA SER A 641 -13.44 -21.01 17.93
C SER A 641 -14.34 -19.85 17.53
N ILE A 642 -13.87 -19.00 16.61
CA ILE A 642 -14.62 -17.91 16.01
C ILE A 642 -14.71 -18.18 14.52
N THR A 643 -15.92 -18.28 13.98
CA THR A 643 -16.17 -18.44 12.55
C THR A 643 -16.88 -17.19 12.03
N PHE A 644 -16.24 -16.49 11.12
CA PHE A 644 -16.81 -15.31 10.47
C PHE A 644 -17.73 -15.75 9.33
N PRO A 645 -18.98 -15.26 9.26
CA PRO A 645 -19.81 -15.49 8.09
C PRO A 645 -19.28 -14.69 6.89
N THR A 646 -19.67 -15.10 5.69
CA THR A 646 -19.26 -14.45 4.43
C THR A 646 -19.71 -13.00 4.31
N ASP A 647 -20.73 -12.60 5.07
CA ASP A 647 -21.30 -11.25 5.13
C ASP A 647 -20.91 -10.50 6.43
N TYR A 648 -19.89 -10.94 7.15
CA TYR A 648 -19.29 -10.17 8.25
C TYR A 648 -18.75 -8.82 7.74
N PRO A 649 -18.95 -7.69 8.45
CA PRO A 649 -19.50 -7.53 9.80
C PRO A 649 -21.01 -7.26 9.86
N PHE A 650 -21.76 -7.48 8.76
CA PHE A 650 -23.20 -7.25 8.73
C PHE A 650 -23.98 -8.36 9.46
N LYS A 651 -23.44 -9.58 9.51
CA LYS A 651 -23.86 -10.62 10.45
C LYS A 651 -22.81 -10.88 11.54
N PRO A 652 -23.24 -11.28 12.75
CA PRO A 652 -22.33 -11.60 13.84
C PRO A 652 -21.46 -12.81 13.51
N PRO A 653 -20.23 -12.85 14.04
CA PRO A 653 -19.40 -14.05 13.99
C PRO A 653 -20.02 -15.13 14.89
N LYS A 654 -19.83 -16.39 14.53
CA LYS A 654 -20.21 -17.52 15.38
C LYS A 654 -19.06 -17.82 16.33
N VAL A 655 -19.30 -17.69 17.64
CA VAL A 655 -18.30 -17.95 18.68
C VAL A 655 -18.73 -19.14 19.54
N SER A 656 -17.82 -20.08 19.79
CA SER A 656 -18.08 -21.23 20.65
C SER A 656 -16.84 -21.63 21.44
N PHE A 657 -17.02 -22.04 22.69
CA PHE A 657 -15.97 -22.64 23.51
C PHE A 657 -15.58 -24.01 22.98
N THR A 658 -14.28 -24.24 22.79
CA THR A 658 -13.73 -25.57 22.53
C THR A 658 -13.27 -26.23 23.83
N THR A 659 -12.86 -25.44 24.83
CA THR A 659 -12.63 -25.91 26.21
C THR A 659 -13.96 -26.12 26.93
N LYS A 660 -14.13 -27.28 27.59
CA LYS A 660 -15.32 -27.56 28.41
C LYS A 660 -15.37 -26.62 29.62
N ILE A 661 -16.53 -26.03 29.87
CA ILE A 661 -16.76 -25.08 30.97
C ILE A 661 -18.13 -25.33 31.62
N TYR A 662 -18.21 -25.15 32.94
CA TYR A 662 -19.45 -25.29 33.70
C TYR A 662 -20.05 -23.90 33.99
N HIS A 663 -20.93 -23.42 33.11
CA HIS A 663 -21.44 -22.05 33.15
C HIS A 663 -22.93 -22.00 32.72
N PRO A 664 -23.81 -21.18 33.33
CA PRO A 664 -25.24 -21.17 33.02
C PRO A 664 -25.59 -20.65 31.62
N ASN A 665 -24.78 -19.75 31.06
CA ASN A 665 -24.96 -19.20 29.70
C ASN A 665 -24.15 -19.93 28.61
N ILE A 666 -23.50 -21.08 28.91
CA ILE A 666 -22.72 -21.86 27.95
C ILE A 666 -23.16 -23.32 28.00
N ASN A 667 -23.57 -23.90 26.87
CA ASN A 667 -24.03 -25.29 26.83
C ASN A 667 -22.88 -26.30 26.65
N ALA A 668 -23.20 -27.60 26.68
CA ALA A 668 -22.21 -28.68 26.53
C ALA A 668 -21.47 -28.69 25.17
N ASN A 669 -22.05 -28.07 24.13
CA ASN A 669 -21.44 -27.91 22.82
C ASN A 669 -20.61 -26.61 22.71
N GLY A 670 -20.45 -25.87 23.80
CA GLY A 670 -19.70 -24.62 23.86
C GLY A 670 -20.43 -23.42 23.24
N SER A 671 -21.72 -23.54 22.89
CA SER A 671 -22.49 -22.40 22.37
C SER A 671 -22.77 -21.39 23.48
N ILE A 672 -22.74 -20.10 23.14
CA ILE A 672 -22.81 -18.98 24.09
C ILE A 672 -24.16 -18.25 23.95
N CYS A 673 -24.83 -17.99 25.07
CA CYS A 673 -25.99 -17.10 25.15
C CYS A 673 -25.50 -15.66 25.37
N LEU A 674 -25.29 -14.91 24.28
CA LEU A 674 -24.94 -13.49 24.36
C LEU A 674 -25.76 -12.73 23.31
N ASP A 675 -26.38 -11.64 23.72
CA ASP A 675 -27.27 -10.79 22.90
C ASP A 675 -26.52 -10.12 21.74
N ILE A 676 -25.28 -9.66 21.99
CA ILE A 676 -24.43 -9.09 20.95
C ILE A 676 -24.03 -10.10 19.87
N LEU A 677 -24.12 -11.40 20.12
CA LEU A 677 -23.88 -12.43 19.09
C LEU A 677 -25.17 -12.83 18.33
N ARG A 678 -26.29 -12.15 18.61
CA ARG A 678 -27.62 -12.42 18.05
C ARG A 678 -28.28 -11.12 17.58
N ASP A 679 -29.27 -10.63 18.33
CA ASP A 679 -30.17 -9.54 17.94
C ASP A 679 -29.61 -8.15 18.24
N GLN A 680 -28.65 -8.03 19.17
CA GLN A 680 -27.97 -6.77 19.48
C GLN A 680 -26.63 -6.61 18.73
N TRP A 681 -26.39 -7.43 17.70
CA TRP A 681 -25.20 -7.29 16.87
C TRP A 681 -25.24 -5.98 16.07
N SER A 682 -24.12 -5.27 16.05
CA SER A 682 -23.90 -4.10 15.21
C SER A 682 -22.58 -4.26 14.45
N PRO A 683 -22.49 -3.83 13.17
CA PRO A 683 -21.23 -3.79 12.43
C PRO A 683 -20.12 -2.93 13.08
N ALA A 684 -20.45 -2.16 14.12
CA ALA A 684 -19.53 -1.39 14.95
C ALA A 684 -18.90 -2.19 16.12
N LEU A 685 -19.36 -3.42 16.37
CA LEU A 685 -18.78 -4.33 17.34
C LEU A 685 -17.59 -5.07 16.73
N THR A 686 -16.47 -5.08 17.46
CA THR A 686 -15.21 -5.72 17.06
C THR A 686 -15.01 -7.03 17.80
N ILE A 687 -14.10 -7.88 17.33
CA ILE A 687 -13.78 -9.13 18.03
C ILE A 687 -13.22 -8.87 19.43
N SER A 688 -12.42 -7.82 19.63
CA SER A 688 -11.97 -7.41 20.97
C SER A 688 -13.16 -7.14 21.92
N LYS A 689 -14.19 -6.42 21.46
CA LYS A 689 -15.39 -6.15 22.26
C LYS A 689 -16.18 -7.42 22.55
N VAL A 690 -16.30 -8.31 21.56
CA VAL A 690 -16.95 -9.62 21.74
C VAL A 690 -16.25 -10.43 22.83
N LEU A 691 -14.92 -10.52 22.79
CA LEU A 691 -14.14 -11.26 23.78
C LEU A 691 -14.22 -10.64 25.17
N LEU A 692 -14.21 -9.30 25.27
CA LEU A 692 -14.41 -8.60 26.54
C LEU A 692 -15.80 -8.86 27.13
N SER A 693 -16.85 -8.86 26.30
CA SER A 693 -18.21 -9.20 26.75
C SER A 693 -18.31 -10.65 27.22
N ILE A 694 -17.61 -11.59 26.58
CA ILE A 694 -17.53 -12.98 27.04
C ILE A 694 -16.80 -13.07 28.39
N CYS A 695 -15.68 -12.35 28.59
CA CYS A 695 -15.00 -12.29 29.87
C CYS A 695 -15.89 -11.72 30.98
N SER A 696 -16.60 -10.63 30.70
CA SER A 696 -17.56 -10.04 31.65
C SER A 696 -18.66 -11.03 32.02
N MET A 697 -19.16 -11.81 31.06
CA MET A 697 -20.15 -12.86 31.30
C MET A 697 -19.61 -13.98 32.19
N LEU A 698 -18.32 -14.34 32.08
CA LEU A 698 -17.70 -15.35 32.95
C LEU A 698 -17.58 -14.88 34.41
N THR A 699 -17.37 -13.58 34.64
CA THR A 699 -17.38 -12.99 35.98
C THR A 699 -18.82 -12.89 36.51
N ASP A 700 -19.73 -12.38 35.70
CA ASP A 700 -21.13 -12.12 36.06
C ASP A 700 -22.10 -12.86 35.12
N PRO A 701 -22.37 -14.15 35.38
CA PRO A 701 -23.35 -14.90 34.60
C PRO A 701 -24.74 -14.28 34.66
N ASN A 702 -25.51 -14.36 33.57
CA ASN A 702 -26.90 -13.91 33.51
C ASN A 702 -27.86 -15.09 33.73
N PRO A 703 -28.38 -15.31 34.94
CA PRO A 703 -29.23 -16.46 35.23
C PRO A 703 -30.69 -16.28 34.78
N ASP A 704 -31.04 -15.16 34.16
CA ASP A 704 -32.39 -14.87 33.62
C ASP A 704 -32.50 -15.19 32.12
N ASP A 705 -31.37 -15.34 31.41
CA ASP A 705 -31.29 -15.89 30.04
C ASP A 705 -30.27 -17.07 29.94
N PRO A 706 -30.48 -18.18 30.68
CA PRO A 706 -29.53 -19.29 30.68
C PRO A 706 -29.71 -20.25 29.49
N LEU A 707 -28.61 -20.77 28.96
CA LEU A 707 -28.64 -21.94 28.06
C LEU A 707 -28.76 -23.25 28.83
N VAL A 708 -28.37 -23.26 30.12
CA VAL A 708 -28.44 -24.44 30.99
C VAL A 708 -29.22 -24.08 32.26
N PRO A 709 -30.56 -24.26 32.26
CA PRO A 709 -31.44 -23.85 33.37
C PRO A 709 -31.05 -24.46 34.72
N ASP A 710 -30.59 -25.71 34.76
CA ASP A 710 -30.19 -26.38 36.00
C ASP A 710 -28.98 -25.72 36.67
N ILE A 711 -27.98 -25.30 35.86
CA ILE A 711 -26.81 -24.58 36.36
C ILE A 711 -27.23 -23.20 36.86
N ALA A 712 -28.14 -22.52 36.16
CA ALA A 712 -28.65 -21.21 36.56
C ALA A 712 -29.47 -21.28 37.85
N HIS A 713 -30.27 -22.34 38.02
CA HIS A 713 -31.00 -22.61 39.26
C HIS A 713 -30.02 -22.81 40.42
N LEU A 714 -29.00 -23.67 40.24
CA LEU A 714 -27.96 -23.89 41.23
C LEU A 714 -27.19 -22.60 41.57
N TYR A 715 -26.85 -21.79 40.56
CA TYR A 715 -26.21 -20.49 40.72
C TYR A 715 -27.04 -19.50 41.57
N LYS A 716 -28.37 -19.58 41.47
CA LYS A 716 -29.34 -18.77 42.23
C LYS A 716 -29.58 -19.32 43.65
N THR A 717 -29.66 -20.64 43.81
CA THR A 717 -30.08 -21.27 45.08
C THR A 717 -28.91 -21.68 45.99
N ASP A 718 -27.75 -22.02 45.43
CA ASP A 718 -26.57 -22.48 46.16
C ASP A 718 -25.28 -22.08 45.44
N ARG A 719 -24.89 -20.81 45.65
CA ARG A 719 -23.72 -20.20 45.01
C ARG A 719 -22.43 -20.95 45.35
N ALA A 720 -22.26 -21.39 46.59
CA ALA A 720 -21.05 -22.07 47.05
C ALA A 720 -20.83 -23.40 46.31
N ARG A 721 -21.89 -24.19 46.13
CA ARG A 721 -21.83 -25.45 45.40
C ARG A 721 -21.61 -25.25 43.89
N TYR A 722 -22.24 -24.23 43.31
CA TYR A 722 -21.95 -23.83 41.92
C TYR A 722 -20.46 -23.52 41.74
N GLU A 723 -19.90 -22.63 42.57
CA GLU A 723 -18.51 -22.23 42.45
C GLU A 723 -17.55 -23.38 42.71
N ALA A 724 -17.84 -24.27 43.66
CA ALA A 724 -17.03 -25.45 43.90
C ALA A 724 -16.97 -26.36 42.66
N THR A 725 -18.11 -26.58 42.00
CA THR A 725 -18.21 -27.39 40.78
C THR A 725 -17.51 -26.71 39.60
N ALA A 726 -17.71 -25.41 39.42
CA ALA A 726 -17.06 -24.63 38.36
C ALA A 726 -15.52 -24.58 38.54
N ARG A 727 -15.02 -24.46 39.77
CA ARG A 727 -13.58 -24.57 40.08
C ARG A 727 -13.04 -25.97 39.77
N GLU A 728 -13.79 -27.03 40.10
CA GLU A 728 -13.41 -28.40 39.77
C GLU A 728 -13.31 -28.61 38.25
N TRP A 729 -14.29 -28.12 37.48
CA TRP A 729 -14.26 -28.18 36.02
C TRP A 729 -13.11 -27.37 35.43
N THR A 730 -12.84 -26.18 35.97
CA THR A 730 -11.70 -25.35 35.55
C THR A 730 -10.38 -26.10 35.74
N ARG A 731 -10.16 -26.71 36.91
CA ARG A 731 -8.96 -27.53 37.16
C ARG A 731 -8.85 -28.74 36.23
N LYS A 732 -9.98 -29.31 35.83
CA LYS A 732 -10.01 -30.55 35.04
C LYS A 732 -9.84 -30.32 33.54
N TYR A 733 -10.34 -29.20 33.01
CA TYR A 733 -10.45 -29.00 31.56
C TYR A 733 -9.71 -27.76 31.05
N ALA A 734 -9.33 -26.83 31.92
CA ALA A 734 -8.77 -25.54 31.55
C ALA A 734 -7.43 -25.20 32.22
N MET A 735 -6.89 -26.06 33.10
CA MET A 735 -5.58 -25.87 33.76
C MET A 735 -4.51 -26.80 33.22
#